data_AF-A0A370SRE3-F1
#
_entry.id   AF-A0A370SRE3-F1
#
_cell.length_a   1.000
_cell.length_b   1.000
_cell.length_c   1.000
_cell.angle_alpha   90.00
_cell.angle_beta   90.00
_cell.angle_gamma   90.00
#
_symmetry.space_group_name_H-M   'P 1'
#
loop_
_entity.id
_entity.type
_entity.pdbx_description
1 polymer ?
#
loop_
_entity_poly.entity_id
_entity_poly.type
_entity_poly.pdbx_seq_one_letter_code
_entity_poly.pdbx_strand_id
1 'polypeptide(L)'
;MALSLNGRELFRAEQPLKILLMSATLEGERLAGLLDDAPILRSEGRMYPVTMRWGRPFQPGEYIDQRVTQTVLEALNDETGSVLVFLPGQAEIRRVHQQLSDAIGERSDVLLCPLHGELDLNAQRAAIDPAPPGQRKVVLATNIAETSLTINGVRVVIDAGLARVPRFDPGSGMTRLDTQRISKASATQRAGRAGRLEPGVCYRLWSQDQHEQLAAYGSAEILSADLASLALQLGRWGVTPGELVWLDVPPAAAYAQAQDLLQRLGALDGEALTAHGQAMAELPAHPRIGHLLLRGQALGLATMACDVAALLGERDILRGAGADLHSRLVLLSGEERATRGAQGGVQRARQLARQYRGYLRGKASEPVNDPDHPRWLGALLALAYPDRVAQQRRAGGAEYRLANGRAALFAEADSLMKEPWIVIADLGSRQGQREERIYLAADFDPALFDSVLAEQVQCVDQLDWDEREGVLRAERQRKVGELILSREPLTGLDESARSQALVNLVRRKGLELLPWTPELRQWQARVALLRQLDLQTQDASQWPDVSDDALMKSLEHWLMPYLGKVSRLSHFANLDLSSIVRNLLPWPLPQRLDELAPHHLSVPSGSSIRLDYSEFPPILAVRLQELFGLAETPRIAGGRQVVKLHLLSPARRPVQVTQDLANFWRSTYAEVKKDLKGRYPKHYWPDDPLVAEATARAKPRGT
;
A
#
# COMPACT_ATOMS: atom_id res chain seq x y z
N MET A 1 -4.42 20.17 16.82
CA MET A 1 -4.08 21.40 16.08
C MET A 1 -4.90 21.53 14.82
N ALA A 2 -4.79 20.63 13.84
CA ALA A 2 -5.54 20.70 12.57
C ALA A 2 -7.05 20.96 12.75
N LEU A 3 -7.72 20.13 13.57
CA LEU A 3 -9.14 20.32 13.91
C LEU A 3 -9.43 21.64 14.64
N SER A 4 -8.51 22.12 15.47
CA SER A 4 -8.64 23.40 16.17
C SER A 4 -8.56 24.57 15.19
N LEU A 5 -7.71 24.49 14.18
CA LEU A 5 -7.58 25.51 13.13
C LEU A 5 -8.81 25.54 12.22
N ASN A 6 -9.30 24.37 11.81
CA ASN A 6 -10.55 24.26 11.06
C ASN A 6 -11.74 24.78 11.88
N GLY A 7 -11.87 24.37 13.14
CA GLY A 7 -12.91 24.89 14.03
C GLY A 7 -12.82 26.41 14.24
N ARG A 8 -11.61 26.99 14.29
CA ARG A 8 -11.42 28.45 14.38
C ARG A 8 -12.05 29.21 13.22
N GLU A 9 -12.14 28.60 12.03
CA GLU A 9 -12.78 29.24 10.87
C GLU A 9 -14.28 29.50 11.08
N LEU A 10 -14.94 28.65 11.87
CA LEU A 10 -16.36 28.78 12.21
C LEU A 10 -16.65 29.92 13.21
N PHE A 11 -15.65 30.36 13.98
CA PHE A 11 -15.81 31.36 15.06
C PHE A 11 -15.17 32.72 14.74
N ARG A 12 -14.90 33.06 13.47
CA ARG A 12 -14.13 34.28 13.09
C ARG A 12 -14.79 35.63 13.40
N ALA A 13 -16.11 35.70 13.56
CA ALA A 13 -16.84 36.97 13.63
C ALA A 13 -16.75 37.67 15.01
N GLU A 14 -17.65 37.33 15.95
CA GLU A 14 -17.86 38.13 17.15
C GLU A 14 -16.91 37.78 18.31
N GLN A 15 -16.47 36.52 18.40
CA GLN A 15 -15.55 36.03 19.43
C GLN A 15 -14.54 35.03 18.81
N PRO A 16 -13.45 35.53 18.19
CA PRO A 16 -12.48 34.66 17.55
C PRO A 16 -11.85 33.69 18.55
N LEU A 17 -11.92 32.39 18.25
CA LEU A 17 -11.24 31.34 19.02
C LEU A 17 -9.72 31.58 18.97
N LYS A 18 -9.15 31.98 20.10
CA LYS A 18 -7.70 32.16 20.26
C LYS A 18 -7.04 30.80 20.47
N ILE A 19 -5.95 30.56 19.75
CA ILE A 19 -5.14 29.35 19.87
C ILE A 19 -3.73 29.75 20.31
N LEU A 20 -3.29 29.23 21.45
CA LEU A 20 -1.91 29.36 21.93
C LEU A 20 -1.23 28.00 21.85
N LEU A 21 -0.21 27.89 21.01
CA LEU A 21 0.67 26.72 20.98
C LEU A 21 1.85 26.95 21.92
N MET A 22 2.08 25.99 22.82
CA MET A 22 3.22 26.01 23.73
C MET A 22 4.14 24.85 23.36
N SER A 23 5.39 25.17 23.03
CA SER A 23 6.44 24.18 22.78
C SER A 23 7.61 24.39 23.73
N ALA A 24 8.21 23.29 24.18
CA ALA A 24 9.46 23.30 24.93
C ALA A 24 10.71 23.19 24.02
N THR A 25 10.53 23.10 22.69
CA THR A 25 11.61 23.03 21.69
C THR A 25 11.68 24.30 20.84
N LEU A 26 12.82 24.48 20.16
CA LEU A 26 13.12 25.63 19.29
C LEU A 26 12.40 25.61 17.93
N GLU A 27 11.53 24.62 17.62
CA GLU A 27 10.81 24.52 16.34
C GLU A 27 9.63 25.51 16.20
N GLY A 28 9.68 26.64 16.90
CA GLY A 28 8.64 27.68 16.83
C GLY A 28 8.44 28.21 15.40
N GLU A 29 9.48 28.20 14.56
CA GLU A 29 9.43 28.74 13.19
C GLU A 29 8.57 27.90 12.24
N ARG A 30 8.71 26.56 12.25
CA ARG A 30 7.88 25.69 11.41
C ARG A 30 6.40 25.77 11.79
N LEU A 31 6.13 25.87 13.09
CA LEU A 31 4.78 26.07 13.63
C LEU A 31 4.23 27.46 13.31
N ALA A 32 5.05 28.51 13.41
CA ALA A 32 4.65 29.88 13.10
C ALA A 32 4.27 30.04 11.63
N GLY A 33 5.08 29.47 10.71
CA GLY A 33 4.77 29.50 9.28
C GLY A 33 3.47 28.78 8.93
N LEU A 34 3.08 27.76 9.69
CA LEU A 34 1.78 27.08 9.53
C LEU A 34 0.59 27.92 10.05
N LEU A 35 0.86 28.93 10.87
CA LEU A 35 -0.12 29.75 11.56
C LEU A 35 -0.11 31.21 11.07
N ASP A 36 0.10 31.42 9.77
CA ASP A 36 0.15 32.75 9.16
C ASP A 36 1.21 33.66 9.82
N ASP A 37 2.41 33.12 10.01
CA ASP A 37 3.54 33.78 10.67
C ASP A 37 3.23 34.27 12.10
N ALA A 38 2.55 33.40 12.87
CA ALA A 38 2.15 33.71 14.24
C ALA A 38 3.34 34.19 15.11
N PRO A 39 3.15 35.24 15.95
CA PRO A 39 4.22 35.75 16.81
C PRO A 39 4.79 34.67 17.74
N ILE A 40 6.11 34.49 17.68
CA ILE A 40 6.81 33.56 18.56
C ILE A 40 7.23 34.31 19.83
N LEU A 41 6.61 33.94 20.96
CA LEU A 41 7.02 34.40 22.28
C LEU A 41 8.04 33.41 22.87
N ARG A 42 9.28 33.87 23.07
CA ARG A 42 10.34 33.06 23.68
C ARG A 42 10.46 33.42 25.16
N SER A 43 10.32 32.42 26.03
CA SER A 43 10.61 32.54 27.46
C SER A 43 11.94 31.84 27.74
N GLU A 44 12.99 32.63 27.92
CA GLU A 44 14.30 32.12 28.27
C GLU A 44 14.35 31.79 29.77
N GLY A 45 14.22 30.50 30.09
CA GLY A 45 14.46 30.03 31.45
C GLY A 45 15.95 30.15 31.82
N ARG A 46 16.25 30.20 33.12
CA ARG A 46 17.63 30.03 33.60
C ARG A 46 18.04 28.57 33.39
N MET A 47 19.06 28.35 32.57
CA MET A 47 19.67 27.04 32.38
C MET A 47 21.15 27.14 32.75
N TYR A 48 21.55 26.40 33.77
CA TYR A 48 22.93 26.26 34.19
C TYR A 48 23.65 25.24 33.28
N PRO A 49 24.99 25.33 33.15
CA PRO A 49 25.76 24.39 32.36
C PRO A 49 25.60 22.96 32.88
N VAL A 50 25.50 22.00 31.95
CA VAL A 50 25.41 20.57 32.23
C VAL A 50 26.61 19.85 31.63
N THR A 51 27.44 19.24 32.49
CA THR A 51 28.59 18.45 32.05
C THR A 51 28.13 17.11 31.52
N MET A 52 28.53 16.75 30.31
CA MET A 52 28.18 15.48 29.68
C MET A 52 29.22 14.41 29.99
N ARG A 53 28.80 13.27 30.57
CA ARG A 53 29.62 12.07 30.72
C ARG A 53 29.13 10.99 29.75
N TRP A 54 30.00 10.53 28.88
CA TRP A 54 29.69 9.54 27.84
C TRP A 54 30.07 8.14 28.30
N GLY A 55 29.15 7.18 28.14
CA GLY A 55 29.41 5.78 28.39
C GLY A 55 29.98 5.05 27.18
N ARG A 56 30.23 3.74 27.34
CA ARG A 56 30.60 2.86 26.22
C ARG A 56 29.51 2.79 25.13
N PRO A 57 29.82 2.38 23.89
CA PRO A 57 28.81 2.16 22.86
C PRO A 57 27.70 1.21 23.35
N PHE A 58 26.44 1.58 23.05
CA PHE A 58 25.27 0.74 23.26
C PHE A 58 25.20 -0.32 22.16
N GLN A 59 25.00 -1.59 22.55
CA GLN A 59 24.82 -2.69 21.61
C GLN A 59 23.34 -3.06 21.48
N PRO A 60 22.81 -3.22 20.26
CA PRO A 60 21.44 -3.70 20.06
C PRO A 60 21.18 -5.02 20.79
N GLY A 61 20.06 -5.12 21.50
CA GLY A 61 19.69 -6.31 22.27
C GLY A 61 20.28 -6.40 23.69
N GLU A 62 21.14 -5.45 24.09
CA GLU A 62 21.68 -5.39 25.45
C GLU A 62 20.59 -5.00 26.47
N TYR A 63 20.51 -5.73 27.59
CA TYR A 63 19.66 -5.34 28.72
C TYR A 63 20.24 -4.13 29.43
N ILE A 64 19.50 -3.01 29.43
CA ILE A 64 19.97 -1.75 30.03
C ILE A 64 19.97 -1.77 31.57
N ASP A 65 19.20 -2.66 32.20
CA ASP A 65 18.88 -2.57 33.62
C ASP A 65 20.15 -2.55 34.50
N GLN A 66 21.04 -3.53 34.31
CA GLN A 66 22.29 -3.63 35.09
C GLN A 66 23.20 -2.43 34.85
N ARG A 67 23.28 -1.98 33.59
CA ARG A 67 24.10 -0.83 33.19
C ARG A 67 23.60 0.46 33.84
N VAL A 68 22.28 0.67 33.85
CA VAL A 68 21.65 1.80 34.53
C VAL A 68 21.92 1.73 36.03
N THR A 69 21.72 0.58 36.66
CA THR A 69 21.96 0.38 38.10
C THR A 69 23.39 0.73 38.48
N GLN A 70 24.39 0.25 37.73
CA GLN A 70 25.80 0.57 37.98
C GLN A 70 26.08 2.07 37.87
N THR A 71 25.61 2.71 36.80
CA THR A 71 25.82 4.16 36.61
C THR A 71 25.08 5.00 37.66
N VAL A 72 23.93 4.55 38.17
CA VAL A 72 23.24 5.21 39.30
C VAL A 72 24.10 5.14 40.55
N LEU A 73 24.67 3.98 40.88
CA LEU A 73 25.53 3.83 42.05
C LEU A 73 26.82 4.66 41.93
N GLU A 74 27.43 4.68 40.75
CA GLU A 74 28.58 5.56 40.44
C GLU A 74 28.22 7.04 40.64
N ALA A 75 27.11 7.49 40.05
CA ALA A 75 26.66 8.87 40.17
C ALA A 75 26.28 9.27 41.60
N LEU A 76 25.74 8.34 42.41
CA LEU A 76 25.46 8.59 43.82
C LEU A 76 26.74 8.81 44.63
N ASN A 77 27.85 8.14 44.26
CA ASN A 77 29.14 8.31 44.92
C ASN A 77 29.90 9.54 44.42
N ASP A 78 29.86 9.82 43.12
CA ASP A 78 30.64 10.88 42.48
C ASP A 78 30.01 12.28 42.60
N GLU A 79 28.67 12.35 42.69
CA GLU A 79 27.92 13.59 42.50
C GLU A 79 26.94 13.83 43.64
N THR A 80 26.65 15.09 43.94
CA THR A 80 25.61 15.52 44.92
C THR A 80 24.28 15.83 44.23
N GLY A 81 23.23 16.02 45.04
CA GLY A 81 21.88 16.38 44.57
C GLY A 81 21.04 15.18 44.14
N SER A 82 19.78 15.39 43.76
CA SER A 82 18.91 14.27 43.35
C SER A 82 19.23 13.80 41.93
N VAL A 83 19.00 12.51 41.68
CA VAL A 83 19.27 11.84 40.41
C VAL A 83 17.95 11.59 39.69
N LEU A 84 17.87 11.93 38.40
CA LEU A 84 16.77 11.59 37.51
C LEU A 84 17.25 10.59 36.47
N VAL A 85 16.60 9.44 36.40
CA VAL A 85 16.95 8.34 35.49
C VAL A 85 15.85 8.17 34.46
N PHE A 86 16.20 8.29 33.18
CA PHE A 86 15.28 8.03 32.07
C PHE A 86 15.35 6.58 31.62
N LEU A 87 14.22 5.88 31.71
CA LEU A 87 14.02 4.49 31.32
C LEU A 87 12.89 4.38 30.27
N PRO A 88 12.93 3.38 29.38
CA PRO A 88 11.94 3.28 28.30
C PRO A 88 10.54 2.89 28.80
N GLY A 89 10.40 2.27 29.97
CA GLY A 89 9.09 1.87 30.48
C GLY A 89 9.06 1.35 31.92
N GLN A 90 7.85 1.06 32.39
CA GLN A 90 7.57 0.61 33.76
C GLN A 90 8.25 -0.71 34.13
N ALA A 91 8.40 -1.64 33.18
CA ALA A 91 9.05 -2.91 33.43
C ALA A 91 10.54 -2.71 33.78
N GLU A 92 11.22 -1.84 33.03
CA GLU A 92 12.60 -1.45 33.30
C GLU A 92 12.70 -0.67 34.62
N ILE A 93 11.77 0.27 34.90
CA ILE A 93 11.70 0.99 36.18
C ILE A 93 11.63 0.03 37.36
N ARG A 94 10.74 -0.97 37.31
CA ARG A 94 10.60 -1.96 38.40
C ARG A 94 11.85 -2.80 38.61
N ARG A 95 12.50 -3.26 37.53
CA ARG A 95 13.72 -4.08 37.63
C ARG A 95 14.90 -3.28 38.17
N VAL A 96 15.10 -2.06 37.67
CA VAL A 96 16.14 -1.15 38.17
C VAL A 96 15.85 -0.74 39.62
N HIS A 97 14.60 -0.46 39.97
CA HIS A 97 14.20 -0.16 41.34
C HIS A 97 14.56 -1.31 42.30
N GLN A 98 14.23 -2.55 41.93
CA GLN A 98 14.57 -3.71 42.76
C GLN A 98 16.10 -3.86 42.92
N GLN A 99 16.84 -3.83 41.81
CA GLN A 99 18.31 -3.94 41.85
C GLN A 99 18.97 -2.84 42.68
N LEU A 100 18.45 -1.61 42.59
CA LEU A 100 18.92 -0.48 43.38
C LEU A 100 18.56 -0.62 44.85
N SER A 101 17.34 -1.10 45.16
CA SER A 101 16.94 -1.36 46.54
C SER A 101 17.86 -2.38 47.20
N ASP A 102 18.19 -3.45 46.47
CA ASP A 102 19.10 -4.51 46.96
C ASP A 102 20.53 -3.99 47.13
N ALA A 103 21.01 -3.14 46.22
CA ALA A 103 22.38 -2.61 46.24
C ALA A 103 22.58 -1.43 47.20
N ILE A 104 21.55 -0.61 47.44
CA ILE A 104 21.60 0.52 48.37
C ILE A 104 21.49 0.04 49.83
N GLY A 105 20.76 -1.07 50.07
CA GLY A 105 20.60 -1.65 51.40
C GLY A 105 19.89 -0.70 52.36
N GLU A 106 20.41 -0.56 53.59
CA GLU A 106 19.83 0.28 54.64
C GLU A 106 20.26 1.76 54.60
N ARG A 107 20.80 2.24 53.47
CA ARG A 107 21.15 3.66 53.31
C ARG A 107 19.89 4.53 53.39
N SER A 108 19.72 5.22 54.51
CA SER A 108 18.58 6.10 54.79
C SER A 108 18.68 7.47 54.13
N ASP A 109 19.81 7.78 53.51
CA ASP A 109 20.08 9.03 52.79
C ASP A 109 19.54 9.03 51.34
N VAL A 110 19.13 7.87 50.81
CA VAL A 110 18.66 7.73 49.42
C VAL A 110 17.21 7.24 49.34
N LEU A 111 16.35 8.03 48.71
CA LEU A 111 14.97 7.65 48.41
C LEU A 111 14.83 7.18 46.96
N LEU A 112 14.30 5.97 46.75
CA LEU A 112 13.95 5.48 45.42
C LEU A 112 12.50 5.86 45.09
N CYS A 113 12.30 6.61 44.00
CA CYS A 113 11.00 7.11 43.61
C CYS A 113 10.68 6.72 42.16
N PRO A 114 9.86 5.70 41.90
CA PRO A 114 9.37 5.44 40.54
C PRO A 114 8.47 6.58 40.07
N LEU A 115 8.48 6.88 38.77
CA LEU A 115 7.60 7.87 38.14
C LEU A 115 7.11 7.40 36.77
N HIS A 116 5.86 6.93 36.71
CA HIS A 116 5.16 6.54 35.48
C HIS A 116 3.66 6.83 35.58
N GLY A 117 2.96 6.87 34.45
CA GLY A 117 1.57 7.37 34.37
C GLY A 117 0.52 6.58 35.16
N GLU A 118 0.78 5.32 35.51
CA GLU A 118 -0.14 4.47 36.31
C GLU A 118 0.01 4.62 37.83
N LEU A 119 0.96 5.43 38.33
CA LEU A 119 1.13 5.63 39.77
C LEU A 119 -0.03 6.44 40.35
N ASP A 120 -0.37 6.17 41.61
CA ASP A 120 -1.29 7.04 42.36
C ASP A 120 -0.71 8.45 42.55
N LEU A 121 -1.59 9.40 42.88
CA LEU A 121 -1.22 10.81 43.02
C LEU A 121 -0.17 11.06 44.11
N ASN A 122 -0.15 10.26 45.18
CA ASN A 122 0.77 10.44 46.29
C ASN A 122 2.18 9.97 45.92
N ALA A 123 2.30 8.83 45.25
CA ALA A 123 3.56 8.31 44.72
C ALA A 123 4.13 9.25 43.64
N GLN A 124 3.28 9.79 42.76
CA GLN A 124 3.73 10.81 41.79
C GLN A 124 4.23 12.07 42.50
N ARG A 125 3.54 12.56 43.53
CA ARG A 125 3.97 13.71 44.33
C ARG A 125 5.31 13.46 45.02
N ALA A 126 5.50 12.29 45.65
CA ALA A 126 6.76 11.93 46.28
C ALA A 126 7.95 11.97 45.29
N ALA A 127 7.73 11.56 44.04
CA ALA A 127 8.75 11.68 43.01
C ALA A 127 9.02 13.13 42.56
N ILE A 128 8.03 14.03 42.62
CA ILE A 128 8.12 15.43 42.17
C ILE A 128 8.69 16.35 43.26
N ASP A 129 8.19 16.23 44.49
CA ASP A 129 8.48 17.10 45.62
C ASP A 129 9.95 17.01 46.05
N PRO A 130 10.54 18.09 46.61
CA PRO A 130 11.92 18.06 47.08
C PRO A 130 12.19 16.91 48.05
N ALA A 131 13.40 16.34 48.00
CA ALA A 131 13.79 15.35 48.98
C ALA A 131 13.81 15.96 50.39
N PRO A 132 13.45 15.20 51.45
CA PRO A 132 13.57 15.66 52.83
C PRO A 132 15.00 16.11 53.16
N PRO A 133 15.19 17.05 54.11
CA PRO A 133 16.52 17.47 54.56
C PRO A 133 17.39 16.27 54.98
N GLY A 134 18.64 16.23 54.52
CA GLY A 134 19.57 15.14 54.80
C GLY A 134 19.41 13.91 53.89
N GLN A 135 18.46 13.93 52.96
CA GLN A 135 18.25 12.86 51.97
C GLN A 135 18.34 13.40 50.53
N ARG A 136 18.56 12.48 49.59
CA ARG A 136 18.48 12.72 48.14
C ARG A 136 17.59 11.65 47.51
N LYS A 137 16.94 11.98 46.39
CA LYS A 137 16.10 11.00 45.67
C LYS A 137 16.73 10.54 44.37
N VAL A 138 16.45 9.29 44.01
CA VAL A 138 16.66 8.72 42.68
C VAL A 138 15.30 8.50 42.06
N VAL A 139 14.94 9.37 41.11
CA VAL A 139 13.67 9.30 40.40
C VAL A 139 13.84 8.46 39.15
N LEU A 140 13.16 7.31 39.09
CA LEU A 140 13.17 6.40 37.95
C LEU A 140 11.96 6.69 37.06
N ALA A 141 12.17 7.41 35.97
CA ALA A 141 11.09 7.98 35.16
C ALA A 141 11.09 7.51 33.71
N THR A 142 9.91 7.51 33.10
CA THR A 142 9.78 7.46 31.63
C THR A 142 9.93 8.86 31.03
N ASN A 143 9.66 9.01 29.73
CA ASN A 143 9.63 10.30 29.04
C ASN A 143 8.64 11.30 29.65
N ILE A 144 7.77 10.91 30.59
CA ILE A 144 6.90 11.84 31.32
C ILE A 144 7.69 12.96 32.03
N ALA A 145 8.92 12.68 32.46
CA ALA A 145 9.81 13.66 33.08
C ALA A 145 10.58 14.53 32.05
N GLU A 146 10.51 14.21 30.76
CA GLU A 146 11.24 14.92 29.69
C GLU A 146 10.64 16.30 29.41
N THR A 147 9.31 16.39 29.40
CA THR A 147 8.55 17.61 29.06
C THR A 147 7.56 17.99 30.15
N SER A 148 6.77 17.04 30.65
CA SER A 148 5.50 17.32 31.33
C SER A 148 5.59 17.63 32.83
N LEU A 149 6.71 17.31 33.49
CA LEU A 149 6.86 17.48 34.95
C LEU A 149 8.20 18.13 35.30
N THR A 150 8.21 19.04 36.27
CA THR A 150 9.44 19.62 36.82
C THR A 150 9.72 18.96 38.16
N ILE A 151 10.77 18.15 38.23
CA ILE A 151 11.19 17.46 39.45
C ILE A 151 12.14 18.38 40.20
N ASN A 152 11.78 18.75 41.42
CA ASN A 152 12.59 19.65 42.24
C ASN A 152 13.83 18.93 42.80
N GLY A 153 14.96 19.64 42.86
CA GLY A 153 16.21 19.16 43.46
C GLY A 153 17.07 18.25 42.58
N VAL A 154 16.75 18.09 41.29
CA VAL A 154 17.55 17.29 40.35
C VAL A 154 18.77 18.08 39.90
N ARG A 155 19.95 17.49 40.12
CA ARG A 155 21.26 17.97 39.62
C ARG A 155 21.91 16.95 38.67
N VAL A 156 21.56 15.67 38.80
CA VAL A 156 22.16 14.60 38.01
C VAL A 156 21.10 13.93 37.14
N VAL A 157 21.39 13.74 35.86
CA VAL A 157 20.55 12.98 34.93
C VAL A 157 21.32 11.75 34.44
N ILE A 158 20.65 10.60 34.40
CA ILE A 158 21.14 9.38 33.76
C ILE A 158 20.18 9.03 32.65
N ASP A 159 20.65 9.03 31.41
CA ASP A 159 19.83 8.77 30.23
C ASP A 159 20.19 7.43 29.61
N ALA A 160 19.23 6.52 29.56
CA ALA A 160 19.36 5.24 28.85
C ALA A 160 19.38 5.40 27.32
N GLY A 161 18.95 6.55 26.80
CA GLY A 161 18.94 6.82 25.35
C GLY A 161 17.83 6.09 24.60
N LEU A 162 16.85 5.54 25.33
CA LEU A 162 15.73 4.78 24.79
C LEU A 162 14.40 5.42 25.21
N ALA A 163 13.40 5.23 24.36
CA ALA A 163 12.02 5.60 24.60
C ALA A 163 11.09 4.53 24.04
N ARG A 164 9.92 4.39 24.66
CA ARG A 164 8.86 3.52 24.16
C ARG A 164 7.80 4.37 23.46
N VAL A 165 7.62 4.15 22.17
CA VAL A 165 6.77 4.96 21.29
C VAL A 165 5.69 4.11 20.63
N PRO A 166 4.48 4.65 20.39
CA PRO A 166 3.46 3.98 19.61
C PRO A 166 3.92 3.85 18.14
N ARG A 167 3.75 2.65 17.58
CA ARG A 167 4.03 2.34 16.18
C ARG A 167 2.97 1.37 15.67
N PHE A 168 2.53 1.52 14.43
CA PHE A 168 1.67 0.54 13.79
C PHE A 168 2.40 -0.81 13.73
N ASP A 169 1.78 -1.85 14.28
CA ASP A 169 2.22 -3.22 14.11
C ASP A 169 1.38 -3.90 13.03
N PRO A 170 1.96 -4.22 11.86
CA PRO A 170 1.25 -4.96 10.82
C PRO A 170 0.74 -6.32 11.31
N GLY A 171 1.43 -6.90 12.28
CA GLY A 171 1.12 -8.22 12.84
C GLY A 171 -0.23 -8.26 13.56
N SER A 172 -0.41 -7.43 14.59
CA SER A 172 -1.72 -7.26 15.22
C SER A 172 -2.69 -6.42 14.40
N GLY A 173 -2.22 -5.64 13.42
CA GLY A 173 -3.06 -4.70 12.67
C GLY A 173 -3.61 -3.58 13.56
N MET A 174 -2.82 -3.21 14.57
CA MET A 174 -3.10 -2.19 15.59
C MET A 174 -1.80 -1.52 16.03
N THR A 175 -1.89 -0.40 16.73
CA THR A 175 -0.73 0.24 17.38
C THR A 175 -0.16 -0.61 18.51
N ARG A 176 1.17 -0.82 18.51
CA ARG A 176 1.94 -1.38 19.63
C ARG A 176 3.02 -0.40 20.09
N LEU A 177 3.52 -0.64 21.30
CA LEU A 177 4.62 0.11 21.87
C LEU A 177 5.97 -0.53 21.49
N ASP A 178 6.76 0.19 20.70
CA ASP A 178 8.11 -0.20 20.26
C ASP A 178 9.18 0.60 21.03
N THR A 179 10.32 -0.05 21.32
CA THR A 179 11.42 0.60 22.05
C THR A 179 12.52 0.98 21.06
N GLN A 180 12.76 2.28 20.92
CA GLN A 180 13.72 2.83 19.95
C GLN A 180 14.67 3.83 20.61
N ARG A 181 15.72 4.19 19.88
CA ARG A 181 16.66 5.25 20.26
C ARG A 181 15.96 6.62 20.20
N ILE A 182 16.30 7.48 21.15
CA ILE A 182 15.79 8.85 21.19
C ILE A 182 16.49 9.75 20.16
N SER A 183 15.89 10.90 19.86
CA SER A 183 16.51 11.94 19.03
C SER A 183 17.55 12.76 19.81
N LYS A 184 18.38 13.53 19.09
CA LYS A 184 19.28 14.52 19.69
C LYS A 184 18.50 15.58 20.48
N ALA A 185 17.37 16.04 19.95
CA ALA A 185 16.50 16.99 20.63
C ALA A 185 16.02 16.47 21.99
N SER A 186 15.48 15.24 22.04
CA SER A 186 15.05 14.61 23.30
C SER A 186 16.23 14.42 24.26
N ALA A 187 17.37 13.92 23.78
CA ALA A 187 18.57 13.74 24.61
C ALA A 187 19.08 15.07 25.20
N THR A 188 18.87 16.19 24.50
CA THR A 188 19.23 17.53 24.96
C THR A 188 18.24 18.03 26.02
N GLN A 189 16.94 17.83 25.82
CA GLN A 189 15.93 18.17 26.82
C GLN A 189 16.09 17.38 28.12
N ARG A 190 16.37 16.07 28.02
CA ARG A 190 16.67 15.21 29.16
C ARG A 190 17.88 15.72 29.94
N ALA A 191 18.99 16.00 29.25
CA ALA A 191 20.18 16.56 29.87
C ALA A 191 19.89 17.90 30.56
N GLY A 192 19.09 18.78 29.93
CA GLY A 192 18.68 20.06 30.50
C GLY A 192 17.90 19.95 31.82
N ARG A 193 17.37 18.77 32.18
CA ARG A 193 16.76 18.54 33.50
C ARG A 193 17.75 18.63 34.65
N ALA A 194 19.03 18.36 34.40
CA ALA A 194 20.11 18.53 35.38
C ALA A 194 20.48 20.00 35.64
N GLY A 195 20.25 20.89 34.67
CA GLY A 195 20.70 22.28 34.70
C GLY A 195 19.65 23.31 35.13
N ARG A 196 18.57 22.90 35.80
CA ARG A 196 17.45 23.80 36.12
C ARG A 196 17.66 24.68 37.35
N LEU A 197 18.33 24.16 38.37
CA LEU A 197 18.50 24.84 39.66
C LEU A 197 19.92 25.33 39.86
N GLU A 198 20.90 24.55 39.39
CA GLU A 198 22.33 24.77 39.55
C GLU A 198 23.10 24.00 38.46
N PRO A 199 24.43 24.18 38.31
CA PRO A 199 25.24 23.38 37.40
C PRO A 199 25.13 21.88 37.66
N GLY A 200 24.81 21.13 36.62
CA GLY A 200 24.47 19.71 36.72
C GLY A 200 25.36 18.80 35.89
N VAL A 201 25.07 17.49 35.96
CA VAL A 201 25.79 16.46 35.21
C VAL A 201 24.80 15.51 34.53
N CYS A 202 25.07 15.13 33.28
CA CYS A 202 24.28 14.16 32.55
C CYS A 202 25.15 12.99 32.08
N TYR A 203 24.85 11.79 32.60
CA TYR A 203 25.42 10.53 32.15
C TYR A 203 24.60 9.97 31.01
N ARG A 204 25.23 9.75 29.86
CA ARG A 204 24.61 9.12 28.69
C ARG A 204 25.12 7.70 28.53
N LEU A 205 24.22 6.73 28.51
CA LEU A 205 24.55 5.31 28.42
C LEU A 205 24.85 4.86 26.98
N TRP A 206 25.50 5.72 26.20
CA TRP A 206 25.98 5.47 24.84
C TRP A 206 27.20 6.35 24.55
N SER A 207 27.94 6.04 23.49
CA SER A 207 29.15 6.80 23.13
C SER A 207 28.84 8.12 22.43
N GLN A 208 29.83 9.02 22.41
CA GLN A 208 29.72 10.29 21.70
C GLN A 208 29.47 10.08 20.19
N ASP A 209 30.19 9.15 19.54
CA ASP A 209 29.99 8.83 18.13
C ASP A 209 28.55 8.38 17.82
N GLN A 210 27.97 7.54 18.69
CA GLN A 210 26.57 7.12 18.54
C GLN A 210 25.60 8.28 18.74
N HIS A 211 25.97 9.27 19.55
CA HIS A 211 25.15 10.47 19.71
C HIS A 211 25.10 11.29 18.43
N GLU A 212 26.24 11.44 17.75
CA GLU A 212 26.34 12.18 16.49
C GLU A 212 25.52 11.53 15.37
N GLN A 213 25.34 10.21 15.43
CA GLN A 213 24.50 9.44 14.51
C GLN A 213 23.00 9.48 14.82
N LEU A 214 22.57 10.00 15.99
CA LEU A 214 21.15 10.11 16.31
C LEU A 214 20.45 11.08 15.35
N ALA A 215 19.21 10.77 15.01
CA ALA A 215 18.34 11.70 14.30
C ALA A 215 18.22 13.02 15.08
N ALA A 216 18.25 14.15 14.37
CA ALA A 216 18.13 15.46 15.01
C ALA A 216 16.82 15.57 15.81
N TYR A 217 15.72 15.11 15.21
CA TYR A 217 14.37 15.14 15.77
C TYR A 217 13.71 13.77 15.65
N GLY A 218 12.67 13.53 16.46
CA GLY A 218 11.85 12.33 16.35
C GLY A 218 10.91 12.45 15.15
N SER A 219 10.63 11.34 14.47
CA SER A 219 9.57 11.28 13.46
C SER A 219 8.21 11.57 14.09
N ALA A 220 7.36 12.32 13.39
CA ALA A 220 5.98 12.55 13.83
C ALA A 220 5.20 11.22 13.89
N GLU A 221 4.42 11.04 14.96
CA GLU A 221 3.65 9.81 15.21
C GLU A 221 2.72 9.46 14.05
N ILE A 222 2.08 10.47 13.46
CA ILE A 222 1.12 10.33 12.33
C ILE A 222 1.72 9.62 11.10
N LEU A 223 3.05 9.61 10.96
CA LEU A 223 3.73 8.98 9.82
C LEU A 223 3.92 7.47 9.99
N SER A 224 3.80 6.95 11.21
CA SER A 224 4.08 5.54 11.53
C SER A 224 3.03 4.86 12.40
N ALA A 225 2.01 5.60 12.86
CA ALA A 225 0.92 5.07 13.67
C ALA A 225 -0.20 4.46 12.80
N ASP A 226 -1.06 3.67 13.46
CA ASP A 226 -2.33 3.26 12.88
C ASP A 226 -3.24 4.48 12.69
N LEU A 227 -3.79 4.66 11.48
CA LEU A 227 -4.65 5.79 11.16
C LEU A 227 -6.15 5.46 11.29
N ALA A 228 -6.55 4.24 11.68
CA ALA A 228 -7.96 3.87 11.86
C ALA A 228 -8.69 4.78 12.84
N SER A 229 -8.08 5.04 14.01
CA SER A 229 -8.65 5.96 14.99
C SER A 229 -8.74 7.40 14.47
N LEU A 230 -7.73 7.86 13.72
CA LEU A 230 -7.73 9.19 13.11
C LEU A 230 -8.87 9.30 12.08
N ALA A 231 -8.97 8.35 11.16
CA ALA A 231 -10.00 8.31 10.13
C ALA A 231 -11.41 8.30 10.74
N LEU A 232 -11.63 7.57 11.83
CA LEU A 232 -12.91 7.55 12.53
C LEU A 232 -13.25 8.93 13.13
N GLN A 233 -12.27 9.61 13.74
CA GLN A 233 -12.46 10.95 14.29
C GLN A 233 -12.67 12.00 13.19
N LEU A 234 -11.99 11.88 12.05
CA LEU A 234 -12.20 12.76 10.89
C LEU A 234 -13.59 12.55 10.29
N GLY A 235 -14.04 11.30 10.14
CA GLY A 235 -15.40 10.97 9.71
C GLY A 235 -16.47 11.53 10.66
N ARG A 236 -16.22 11.47 11.98
CA ARG A 236 -17.08 12.12 12.99
C ARG A 236 -17.07 13.64 12.91
N TRP A 237 -15.94 14.24 12.57
CA TRP A 237 -15.83 15.68 12.35
C TRP A 237 -16.46 16.12 11.01
N GLY A 238 -16.59 15.19 10.05
CA GLY A 238 -17.14 15.44 8.73
C GLY A 238 -16.16 16.08 7.75
N VAL A 239 -14.86 15.74 7.85
CA VAL A 239 -13.80 16.27 6.98
C VAL A 239 -12.84 15.18 6.53
N THR A 240 -12.17 15.42 5.41
CA THR A 240 -11.07 14.63 4.87
C THR A 240 -9.71 15.24 5.25
N PRO A 241 -8.60 14.49 5.21
CA PRO A 241 -7.29 15.02 5.53
C PRO A 241 -6.87 16.20 4.64
N GLY A 242 -7.32 16.25 3.38
CA GLY A 242 -6.97 17.30 2.43
C GLY A 242 -7.61 18.66 2.74
N GLU A 243 -8.67 18.67 3.54
CA GLU A 243 -9.38 19.89 3.97
C GLU A 243 -8.76 20.50 5.25
N LEU A 244 -7.73 19.86 5.81
CA LEU A 244 -7.12 20.24 7.07
C LEU A 244 -5.67 20.65 6.91
N VAL A 245 -5.23 21.57 7.77
CA VAL A 245 -3.85 22.04 7.83
C VAL A 245 -3.06 21.18 8.82
N TRP A 246 -2.09 20.42 8.31
CA TRP A 246 -1.25 19.52 9.09
C TRP A 246 0.20 20.02 9.16
N LEU A 247 0.87 19.77 10.28
CA LEU A 247 2.33 19.94 10.36
C LEU A 247 3.04 18.86 9.51
N ASP A 248 2.57 17.62 9.65
CA ASP A 248 2.97 16.45 8.88
C ASP A 248 1.69 15.75 8.42
N VAL A 249 1.52 15.61 7.11
CA VAL A 249 0.30 15.08 6.49
C VAL A 249 0.20 13.56 6.71
N PRO A 250 -0.98 13.01 7.04
CA PRO A 250 -1.15 11.55 7.13
C PRO A 250 -0.81 10.88 5.80
N PRO A 251 0.00 9.80 5.78
CA PRO A 251 0.32 9.09 4.55
C PRO A 251 -0.93 8.55 3.83
N ALA A 252 -1.11 8.91 2.56
CA ALA A 252 -2.33 8.61 1.80
C ALA A 252 -2.67 7.10 1.75
N ALA A 253 -1.68 6.24 1.54
CA ALA A 253 -1.89 4.78 1.49
C ALA A 253 -2.33 4.21 2.86
N ALA A 254 -1.74 4.68 3.96
CA ALA A 254 -2.12 4.25 5.31
C ALA A 254 -3.52 4.77 5.68
N TYR A 255 -3.87 5.98 5.22
CA TYR A 255 -5.20 6.54 5.44
C TYR A 255 -6.28 5.79 4.65
N ALA A 256 -6.02 5.46 3.39
CA ALA A 256 -6.92 4.64 2.59
C ALA A 256 -7.14 3.25 3.23
N GLN A 257 -6.09 2.61 3.73
CA GLN A 257 -6.20 1.35 4.48
C GLN A 257 -7.08 1.48 5.72
N ALA A 258 -6.96 2.60 6.45
CA ALA A 258 -7.81 2.89 7.59
C ALA A 258 -9.28 3.07 7.19
N GLN A 259 -9.58 3.76 6.08
CA GLN A 259 -10.94 3.91 5.56
C GLN A 259 -11.54 2.56 5.15
N ASP A 260 -10.78 1.74 4.41
CA ASP A 260 -11.22 0.39 3.99
C ASP A 260 -11.55 -0.49 5.21
N LEU A 261 -10.75 -0.41 6.27
CA LEU A 261 -11.03 -1.11 7.52
C LEU A 261 -12.34 -0.61 8.15
N LEU A 262 -12.51 0.70 8.28
CA LEU A 262 -13.71 1.27 8.90
C LEU A 262 -14.98 0.95 8.11
N GLN A 263 -14.92 0.91 6.78
CA GLN A 263 -16.02 0.45 5.94
C GLN A 263 -16.34 -1.03 6.19
N ARG A 264 -15.33 -1.90 6.27
CA ARG A 264 -15.52 -3.33 6.62
C ARG A 264 -16.10 -3.54 8.00
N LEU A 265 -15.79 -2.66 8.96
CA LEU A 265 -16.38 -2.67 10.30
C LEU A 265 -17.77 -2.02 10.36
N GLY A 266 -18.32 -1.58 9.22
CA GLY A 266 -19.61 -0.89 9.15
C GLY A 266 -19.63 0.49 9.81
N ALA A 267 -18.46 1.08 10.08
CA ALA A 267 -18.33 2.39 10.71
C ALA A 267 -18.48 3.54 9.70
N LEU A 268 -18.20 3.28 8.43
CA LEU A 268 -18.33 4.23 7.32
C LEU A 268 -19.18 3.65 6.19
N ASP A 269 -19.96 4.52 5.54
CA ASP A 269 -20.57 4.29 4.22
C ASP A 269 -19.99 5.33 3.25
N GLY A 270 -19.07 4.88 2.40
CA GLY A 270 -18.18 5.78 1.66
C GLY A 270 -17.32 6.60 2.64
N GLU A 271 -17.56 7.91 2.67
CA GLU A 271 -16.91 8.86 3.59
C GLU A 271 -17.78 9.22 4.80
N ALA A 272 -19.07 8.86 4.79
CA ALA A 272 -20.02 9.23 5.83
C ALA A 272 -19.96 8.29 7.03
N LEU A 273 -20.01 8.86 8.24
CA LEU A 273 -20.06 8.08 9.47
C LEU A 273 -21.44 7.45 9.68
N THR A 274 -21.48 6.14 9.96
CA THR A 274 -22.73 5.43 10.26
C THR A 274 -23.13 5.61 11.73
N ALA A 275 -24.36 5.22 12.11
CA ALA A 275 -24.77 5.18 13.52
C ALA A 275 -23.87 4.25 14.36
N HIS A 276 -23.42 3.14 13.77
CA HIS A 276 -22.46 2.23 14.38
C HIS A 276 -21.08 2.89 14.54
N GLY A 277 -20.60 3.59 13.51
CA GLY A 277 -19.36 4.37 13.57
C GLY A 277 -19.39 5.46 14.64
N GLN A 278 -20.54 6.12 14.82
CA GLN A 278 -20.75 7.11 15.88
C GLN A 278 -20.60 6.47 17.27
N ALA A 279 -21.26 5.32 17.51
CA ALA A 279 -21.12 4.59 18.77
C ALA A 279 -19.67 4.10 19.00
N MET A 280 -18.98 3.64 17.95
CA MET A 280 -17.56 3.27 18.02
C MET A 280 -16.68 4.46 18.41
N ALA A 281 -16.96 5.66 17.89
CA ALA A 281 -16.18 6.87 18.16
C ALA A 281 -16.35 7.43 19.58
N GLU A 282 -17.34 6.94 20.35
CA GLU A 282 -17.54 7.27 21.77
C GLU A 282 -16.72 6.37 22.71
N LEU A 283 -16.28 5.21 22.25
CA LEU A 283 -15.46 4.30 23.04
C LEU A 283 -13.98 4.74 23.00
N PRO A 284 -13.28 4.79 24.15
CA PRO A 284 -11.85 5.08 24.19
C PRO A 284 -11.02 3.84 23.83
N ALA A 285 -11.26 3.29 22.64
CA ALA A 285 -10.66 2.06 22.15
C ALA A 285 -10.34 2.14 20.66
N HIS A 286 -9.46 1.25 20.19
CA HIS A 286 -9.19 1.09 18.77
C HIS A 286 -10.47 0.70 18.01
N PRO A 287 -10.74 1.16 16.77
CA PRO A 287 -11.98 0.85 16.04
C PRO A 287 -12.33 -0.64 15.96
N ARG A 288 -11.36 -1.54 15.75
CA ARG A 288 -11.60 -3.00 15.78
C ARG A 288 -12.14 -3.48 17.14
N ILE A 289 -11.59 -2.95 18.24
CA ILE A 289 -12.04 -3.26 19.59
C ILE A 289 -13.41 -2.64 19.85
N GLY A 290 -13.63 -1.39 19.44
CA GLY A 290 -14.93 -0.72 19.55
C GLY A 290 -16.04 -1.51 18.85
N HIS A 291 -15.79 -1.95 17.61
CA HIS A 291 -16.72 -2.79 16.85
C HIS A 291 -17.00 -4.12 17.57
N LEU A 292 -15.95 -4.84 17.99
CA LEU A 292 -16.07 -6.11 18.73
C LEU A 292 -16.90 -5.95 20.02
N LEU A 293 -16.61 -4.91 20.81
CA LEU A 293 -17.30 -4.67 22.08
C LEU A 293 -18.78 -4.36 21.87
N LEU A 294 -19.12 -3.51 20.91
CA LEU A 294 -20.50 -3.12 20.61
C LEU A 294 -21.31 -4.29 20.04
N ARG A 295 -20.77 -5.01 19.05
CA ARG A 295 -21.46 -6.19 18.48
C ARG A 295 -21.53 -7.33 19.50
N GLY A 296 -20.47 -7.56 20.27
CA GLY A 296 -20.48 -8.51 21.37
C GLY A 296 -21.54 -8.18 22.43
N GLN A 297 -21.73 -6.90 22.76
CA GLN A 297 -22.82 -6.48 23.64
C GLN A 297 -24.19 -6.73 23.03
N ALA A 298 -24.39 -6.36 21.76
CA ALA A 298 -25.64 -6.56 21.04
C ALA A 298 -26.08 -8.03 21.04
N LEU A 299 -25.11 -8.94 20.87
CA LEU A 299 -25.29 -10.39 20.86
C LEU A 299 -25.43 -11.04 22.25
N GLY A 300 -25.31 -10.26 23.34
CA GLY A 300 -25.33 -10.81 24.71
C GLY A 300 -24.03 -11.47 25.15
N LEU A 301 -22.95 -11.28 24.40
CA LEU A 301 -21.61 -11.84 24.62
C LEU A 301 -20.65 -10.86 25.30
N ALA A 302 -21.16 -9.82 25.96
CA ALA A 302 -20.38 -8.69 26.48
C ALA A 302 -19.18 -9.11 27.36
N THR A 303 -19.35 -10.13 28.20
CA THR A 303 -18.29 -10.63 29.08
C THR A 303 -17.12 -11.18 28.28
N MET A 304 -17.39 -12.11 27.36
CA MET A 304 -16.38 -12.72 26.48
C MET A 304 -15.77 -11.66 25.53
N ALA A 305 -16.58 -10.76 25.00
CA ALA A 305 -16.13 -9.64 24.18
C ALA A 305 -15.08 -8.77 24.92
N CYS A 306 -15.33 -8.41 26.18
CA CYS A 306 -14.38 -7.64 26.98
C CYS A 306 -13.09 -8.42 27.27
N ASP A 307 -13.21 -9.73 27.51
CA ASP A 307 -12.06 -10.61 27.76
C ASP A 307 -11.20 -10.77 26.51
N VAL A 308 -11.80 -11.02 25.34
CA VAL A 308 -11.11 -11.07 24.05
C VAL A 308 -10.48 -9.72 23.72
N ALA A 309 -11.21 -8.61 23.86
CA ALA A 309 -10.67 -7.28 23.64
C ALA A 309 -9.45 -6.98 24.52
N ALA A 310 -9.46 -7.45 25.77
CA ALA A 310 -8.33 -7.28 26.67
C ALA A 310 -7.11 -8.13 26.26
N LEU A 311 -7.34 -9.37 25.81
CA LEU A 311 -6.27 -10.23 25.28
C LEU A 311 -5.65 -9.64 24.01
N LEU A 312 -6.45 -9.04 23.13
CA LEU A 312 -5.98 -8.38 21.90
C LEU A 312 -5.16 -7.11 22.18
N GLY A 313 -5.51 -6.38 23.25
CA GLY A 313 -4.81 -5.15 23.64
C GLY A 313 -3.46 -5.37 24.35
N GLU A 314 -3.24 -6.56 24.92
CA GLU A 314 -2.03 -6.90 25.65
C GLU A 314 -1.05 -7.75 24.81
N ARG A 315 0.20 -7.84 25.27
CA ARG A 315 1.12 -8.87 24.75
C ARG A 315 0.61 -10.25 25.18
N ASP A 316 0.83 -11.25 24.33
CA ASP A 316 0.43 -12.63 24.64
C ASP A 316 0.87 -13.03 26.06
N ILE A 317 -0.13 -13.38 26.86
CA ILE A 317 -0.01 -13.72 28.28
C ILE A 317 0.62 -15.11 28.47
N LEU A 318 0.64 -15.95 27.42
CA LEU A 318 1.13 -17.32 27.48
C LEU A 318 2.09 -17.64 26.32
N ARG A 319 3.29 -17.07 26.37
CA ARG A 319 4.29 -17.27 25.31
C ARG A 319 4.69 -18.74 25.16
N GLY A 320 4.68 -19.23 23.92
CA GLY A 320 5.16 -20.57 23.56
C GLY A 320 4.13 -21.69 23.73
N ALA A 321 2.86 -21.38 24.03
CA ALA A 321 1.80 -22.36 24.22
C ALA A 321 0.90 -22.52 22.97
N GLY A 322 1.49 -22.53 21.78
CA GLY A 322 0.74 -22.55 20.52
C GLY A 322 -0.07 -21.28 20.26
N ALA A 323 -0.85 -21.30 19.19
CA ALA A 323 -1.61 -20.16 18.70
C ALA A 323 -3.05 -20.09 19.24
N ASP A 324 -3.59 -21.19 19.76
CA ASP A 324 -5.01 -21.27 20.17
C ASP A 324 -5.35 -20.31 21.32
N LEU A 325 -6.18 -19.32 21.01
CA LEU A 325 -6.61 -18.27 21.91
C LEU A 325 -7.56 -18.78 23.01
N HIS A 326 -8.20 -19.94 22.84
CA HIS A 326 -9.04 -20.54 23.89
C HIS A 326 -8.25 -20.74 25.18
N SER A 327 -7.01 -21.22 25.08
CA SER A 327 -6.12 -21.41 26.24
C SER A 327 -5.87 -20.10 27.03
N ARG A 328 -5.81 -18.95 26.34
CA ARG A 328 -5.63 -17.64 26.98
C ARG A 328 -6.91 -17.19 27.68
N LEU A 329 -8.06 -17.52 27.12
CA LEU A 329 -9.38 -17.21 27.68
C LEU A 329 -9.65 -18.00 28.98
N VAL A 330 -9.31 -19.28 29.01
CA VAL A 330 -9.39 -20.14 30.22
C VAL A 330 -8.50 -19.61 31.35
N LEU A 331 -7.27 -19.18 31.01
CA LEU A 331 -6.39 -18.53 32.00
C LEU A 331 -6.96 -17.20 32.51
N LEU A 332 -7.60 -16.43 31.63
CA LEU A 332 -8.21 -15.17 32.00
C LEU A 332 -9.44 -15.36 32.89
N SER A 333 -10.30 -16.35 32.60
CA SER A 333 -11.47 -16.69 33.44
C SER A 333 -11.05 -17.15 34.84
N GLY A 334 -9.86 -17.74 34.96
CA GLY A 334 -9.31 -18.21 36.23
C GLY A 334 -9.64 -19.65 36.57
N GLU A 335 -10.19 -20.38 35.61
CA GLU A 335 -10.34 -21.84 35.66
C GLU A 335 -8.97 -22.53 35.79
N GLU A 336 -7.95 -21.99 35.14
CA GLU A 336 -6.56 -22.44 35.29
C GLU A 336 -5.67 -21.40 36.01
N ARG A 337 -4.72 -21.90 36.80
CA ARG A 337 -3.74 -21.05 37.49
C ARG A 337 -2.58 -20.71 36.57
N ALA A 338 -2.41 -19.42 36.30
CA ALA A 338 -1.25 -18.92 35.58
C ALA A 338 0.06 -19.23 36.33
N THR A 339 1.06 -19.71 35.59
CA THR A 339 2.43 -19.88 36.08
C THR A 339 3.02 -18.53 36.51
N ARG A 340 4.03 -18.53 37.42
CA ARG A 340 4.61 -17.30 37.99
C ARG A 340 5.00 -16.25 36.94
N GLY A 341 5.42 -16.67 35.75
CA GLY A 341 5.81 -15.76 34.65
C GLY A 341 4.63 -15.10 33.91
N ALA A 342 3.45 -15.72 33.90
CA ALA A 342 2.26 -15.24 33.17
C ALA A 342 1.31 -14.38 34.04
N GLN A 343 1.41 -14.45 35.37
CA GLN A 343 0.46 -13.82 36.29
C GLN A 343 0.30 -12.31 36.08
N GLY A 344 1.41 -11.60 35.85
CA GLY A 344 1.36 -10.15 35.62
C GLY A 344 0.64 -9.76 34.34
N GLY A 345 0.74 -10.58 33.27
CA GLY A 345 -0.01 -10.37 32.03
C GLY A 345 -1.51 -10.61 32.22
N VAL A 346 -1.86 -11.71 32.89
CA VAL A 346 -3.25 -12.05 33.20
C VAL A 346 -3.93 -10.97 34.05
N GLN A 347 -3.23 -10.43 35.06
CA GLN A 347 -3.78 -9.36 35.90
C GLN A 347 -4.07 -8.08 35.12
N ARG A 348 -3.17 -7.67 34.21
CA ARG A 348 -3.39 -6.51 33.33
C ARG A 348 -4.57 -6.74 32.39
N ALA A 349 -4.62 -7.89 31.73
CA ALA A 349 -5.76 -8.26 30.88
C ALA A 349 -7.09 -8.24 31.66
N ARG A 350 -7.14 -8.76 32.89
CA ARG A 350 -8.35 -8.69 33.75
C ARG A 350 -8.73 -7.27 34.13
N GLN A 351 -7.75 -6.38 34.35
CA GLN A 351 -8.02 -4.98 34.63
C GLN A 351 -8.61 -4.29 33.41
N LEU A 352 -8.01 -4.50 32.23
CA LEU A 352 -8.48 -3.95 30.97
C LEU A 352 -9.89 -4.47 30.60
N ALA A 353 -10.16 -5.77 30.79
CA ALA A 353 -11.49 -6.34 30.59
C ALA A 353 -12.55 -5.69 31.50
N ARG A 354 -12.21 -5.44 32.79
CA ARG A 354 -13.09 -4.71 33.72
C ARG A 354 -13.34 -3.26 33.27
N GLN A 355 -12.33 -2.59 32.74
CA GLN A 355 -12.45 -1.25 32.20
C GLN A 355 -13.41 -1.22 31.00
N TYR A 356 -13.26 -2.14 30.04
CA TYR A 356 -14.17 -2.26 28.91
C TYR A 356 -15.61 -2.55 29.33
N ARG A 357 -15.81 -3.44 30.31
CA ARG A 357 -17.15 -3.68 30.88
C ARG A 357 -17.80 -2.41 31.43
N GLY A 358 -17.01 -1.49 32.00
CA GLY A 358 -17.50 -0.21 32.50
C GLY A 358 -17.99 0.75 31.41
N TYR A 359 -17.54 0.59 30.17
CA TYR A 359 -17.99 1.39 29.03
C TYR A 359 -19.28 0.87 28.40
N LEU A 360 -19.54 -0.43 28.51
CA LEU A 360 -20.73 -1.06 27.94
C LEU A 360 -21.93 -0.85 28.87
N ARG A 361 -23.01 -0.26 28.32
CA ARG A 361 -24.26 0.03 29.04
C ARG A 361 -25.46 -0.43 28.24
N GLY A 362 -26.47 -0.97 28.91
CA GLY A 362 -27.71 -1.44 28.27
C GLY A 362 -27.78 -2.95 28.09
N LYS A 363 -28.95 -3.43 27.67
CA LYS A 363 -29.24 -4.85 27.44
C LYS A 363 -28.85 -5.27 26.02
N ALA A 364 -28.62 -6.56 25.82
CA ALA A 364 -28.46 -7.15 24.49
C ALA A 364 -29.70 -6.86 23.63
N SER A 365 -29.49 -6.42 22.40
CA SER A 365 -30.56 -6.16 21.42
C SER A 365 -30.95 -7.43 20.66
N GLU A 366 -29.98 -8.30 20.39
CA GLU A 366 -30.11 -9.51 19.56
C GLU A 366 -29.38 -10.68 20.24
N PRO A 367 -29.77 -11.06 21.47
CA PRO A 367 -29.05 -12.08 22.23
C PRO A 367 -29.04 -13.42 21.50
N VAL A 368 -27.88 -14.06 21.48
CA VAL A 368 -27.75 -15.45 21.02
C VAL A 368 -28.37 -16.42 22.02
N ASN A 369 -28.79 -17.59 21.54
CA ASN A 369 -29.49 -18.58 22.38
C ASN A 369 -28.55 -19.29 23.38
N ASP A 370 -27.26 -19.40 23.05
CA ASP A 370 -26.27 -20.20 23.76
C ASP A 370 -24.97 -19.40 24.01
N PRO A 371 -25.00 -18.32 24.83
CA PRO A 371 -23.90 -17.36 24.96
C PRO A 371 -22.58 -17.97 25.50
N ASP A 372 -22.65 -19.11 26.17
CA ASP A 372 -21.48 -19.79 26.75
C ASP A 372 -20.78 -20.75 25.76
N HIS A 373 -21.30 -20.91 24.53
CA HIS A 373 -20.71 -21.81 23.55
C HIS A 373 -19.35 -21.31 23.04
N PRO A 374 -18.30 -22.17 22.95
CA PRO A 374 -16.94 -21.73 22.59
C PRO A 374 -16.82 -21.10 21.19
N ARG A 375 -17.70 -21.48 20.24
CA ARG A 375 -17.79 -20.91 18.88
C ARG A 375 -17.77 -19.38 18.83
N TRP A 376 -18.26 -18.73 19.88
CA TRP A 376 -18.35 -17.27 19.95
C TRP A 376 -16.99 -16.58 20.02
N LEU A 377 -15.92 -17.29 20.42
CA LEU A 377 -14.56 -16.74 20.36
C LEU A 377 -14.17 -16.43 18.91
N GLY A 378 -14.31 -17.40 18.01
CA GLY A 378 -14.06 -17.21 16.58
C GLY A 378 -14.95 -16.11 16.00
N ALA A 379 -16.22 -16.05 16.39
CA ALA A 379 -17.15 -15.00 15.97
C ALA A 379 -16.70 -13.59 16.38
N LEU A 380 -16.33 -13.41 17.65
CA LEU A 380 -15.86 -12.13 18.19
C LEU A 380 -14.54 -11.70 17.54
N LEU A 381 -13.64 -12.65 17.26
CA LEU A 381 -12.44 -12.37 16.48
C LEU A 381 -12.77 -11.97 15.04
N ALA A 382 -13.74 -12.61 14.37
CA ALA A 382 -14.17 -12.24 13.02
C ALA A 382 -14.81 -10.85 12.97
N LEU A 383 -15.42 -10.39 14.06
CA LEU A 383 -15.91 -9.01 14.20
C LEU A 383 -14.74 -8.02 14.30
N ALA A 384 -13.70 -8.33 15.10
CA ALA A 384 -12.51 -7.46 15.18
C ALA A 384 -11.63 -7.52 13.91
N TYR A 385 -11.54 -8.69 13.28
CA TYR A 385 -10.63 -9.00 12.18
C TYR A 385 -11.34 -9.69 11.01
N PRO A 386 -12.33 -9.03 10.37
CA PRO A 386 -13.04 -9.60 9.22
C PRO A 386 -12.10 -9.90 8.05
N ASP A 387 -11.02 -9.12 7.92
CA ASP A 387 -9.95 -9.30 6.94
C ASP A 387 -9.03 -10.51 7.20
N ARG A 388 -9.11 -11.11 8.40
CA ARG A 388 -8.24 -12.20 8.86
C ARG A 388 -8.99 -13.49 9.20
N VAL A 389 -10.27 -13.58 8.84
CA VAL A 389 -10.90 -14.89 8.68
C VAL A 389 -10.13 -15.63 7.61
N ALA A 390 -9.81 -16.89 7.86
CA ALA A 390 -8.94 -17.67 6.98
C ALA A 390 -9.46 -19.08 6.77
N GLN A 391 -9.31 -19.56 5.54
CA GLN A 391 -9.69 -20.91 5.11
C GLN A 391 -8.44 -21.70 4.74
N GLN A 392 -8.37 -22.95 5.20
CA GLN A 392 -7.28 -23.86 4.92
C GLN A 392 -7.20 -24.16 3.41
N ARG A 393 -5.99 -24.10 2.83
CA ARG A 393 -5.80 -24.35 1.38
C ARG A 393 -5.90 -25.83 1.01
N ARG A 394 -5.41 -26.69 1.89
CA ARG A 394 -5.40 -28.15 1.75
C ARG A 394 -5.74 -28.75 3.09
N ALA A 395 -6.67 -29.71 3.13
CA ALA A 395 -7.07 -30.37 4.37
C ALA A 395 -5.84 -30.93 5.12
N GLY A 396 -5.69 -30.53 6.38
CA GLY A 396 -4.57 -30.92 7.24
C GLY A 396 -3.23 -30.22 6.94
N GLY A 397 -3.21 -29.24 6.05
CA GLY A 397 -2.02 -28.43 5.75
C GLY A 397 -1.82 -27.26 6.73
N ALA A 398 -0.60 -26.73 6.80
CA ALA A 398 -0.29 -25.56 7.64
C ALA A 398 -0.69 -24.21 7.03
N GLU A 399 -1.03 -24.18 5.74
CA GLU A 399 -1.31 -22.96 4.98
C GLU A 399 -2.80 -22.60 4.92
N TYR A 400 -3.09 -21.33 5.19
CA TYR A 400 -4.41 -20.71 5.17
C TYR A 400 -4.43 -19.51 4.23
N ARG A 401 -5.54 -19.32 3.52
CA ARG A 401 -5.83 -18.12 2.75
C ARG A 401 -6.72 -17.21 3.60
N LEU A 402 -6.36 -15.94 3.73
CA LEU A 402 -7.12 -14.94 4.47
C LEU A 402 -8.18 -14.28 3.58
N ALA A 403 -9.20 -13.67 4.20
CA ALA A 403 -10.23 -12.87 3.55
C ALA A 403 -9.69 -11.65 2.80
N ASN A 404 -8.51 -11.14 3.18
CA ASN A 404 -7.80 -10.12 2.39
C ASN A 404 -6.99 -10.68 1.20
N GLY A 405 -7.04 -11.99 0.94
CA GLY A 405 -6.36 -12.67 -0.16
C GLY A 405 -4.92 -13.12 0.13
N ARG A 406 -4.32 -12.69 1.23
CA ARG A 406 -2.95 -13.08 1.63
C ARG A 406 -2.93 -14.53 2.13
N ALA A 407 -1.73 -15.08 2.25
CA ALA A 407 -1.50 -16.41 2.82
C ALA A 407 -0.80 -16.29 4.17
N ALA A 408 -1.22 -17.11 5.12
CA ALA A 408 -0.55 -17.30 6.40
C ALA A 408 -0.36 -18.78 6.71
N LEU A 409 0.62 -19.10 7.54
CA LEU A 409 0.95 -20.46 7.90
C LEU A 409 1.36 -20.64 9.36
N PHE A 410 1.13 -21.84 9.88
CA PHE A 410 1.74 -22.29 11.12
C PHE A 410 3.19 -22.73 10.88
N ALA A 411 4.13 -22.17 11.63
CA ALA A 411 5.55 -22.52 11.51
C ALA A 411 5.91 -23.83 12.23
N GLU A 412 5.11 -24.20 13.23
CA GLU A 412 5.25 -25.39 14.06
C GLU A 412 3.90 -26.11 14.10
N ALA A 413 3.89 -27.39 14.48
CA ALA A 413 2.64 -28.14 14.60
C ALA A 413 1.74 -27.50 15.67
N ASP A 414 0.52 -27.16 15.30
CA ASP A 414 -0.47 -26.53 16.17
C ASP A 414 -1.81 -27.27 16.12
N SER A 415 -2.55 -27.28 17.22
CA SER A 415 -3.86 -27.96 17.29
C SER A 415 -4.87 -27.38 16.32
N LEU A 416 -4.75 -26.11 15.94
CA LEU A 416 -5.64 -25.44 14.99
C LEU A 416 -5.42 -25.88 13.54
N MET A 417 -4.34 -26.57 13.20
CA MET A 417 -4.08 -27.07 11.83
C MET A 417 -5.13 -28.10 11.35
N LYS A 418 -5.89 -28.70 12.27
CA LYS A 418 -7.00 -29.61 11.93
C LYS A 418 -8.28 -28.86 11.52
N GLU A 419 -8.36 -27.57 11.83
CA GLU A 419 -9.55 -26.77 11.63
C GLU A 419 -9.54 -26.17 10.23
N PRO A 420 -10.61 -26.38 9.43
CA PRO A 420 -10.66 -25.88 8.06
C PRO A 420 -10.80 -24.35 7.99
N TRP A 421 -11.30 -23.74 9.07
CA TRP A 421 -11.55 -22.32 9.19
C TRP A 421 -11.04 -21.81 10.53
N ILE A 422 -10.34 -20.69 10.49
CA ILE A 422 -9.80 -20.01 11.68
C ILE A 422 -9.95 -18.50 11.53
N VAL A 423 -9.87 -17.77 12.64
CA VAL A 423 -9.65 -16.32 12.61
C VAL A 423 -8.32 -16.00 13.27
N ILE A 424 -7.50 -15.21 12.60
CA ILE A 424 -6.14 -14.93 13.05
C ILE A 424 -6.08 -13.57 13.74
N ALA A 425 -5.72 -13.57 15.02
CA ALA A 425 -5.57 -12.38 15.86
C ALA A 425 -4.19 -11.73 15.73
N ASP A 426 -3.13 -12.55 15.63
CA ASP A 426 -1.74 -12.06 15.54
C ASP A 426 -0.97 -12.80 14.42
N LEU A 427 -0.41 -12.01 13.51
CA LEU A 427 0.39 -12.43 12.36
C LEU A 427 1.80 -11.86 12.50
N GLY A 428 2.77 -12.42 11.78
CA GLY A 428 4.04 -11.72 11.62
C GLY A 428 4.86 -12.28 10.48
N SER A 429 5.64 -11.42 9.84
CA SER A 429 6.58 -11.84 8.80
C SER A 429 8.00 -11.87 9.35
N ARG A 430 8.80 -12.81 8.86
CA ARG A 430 10.25 -12.70 8.95
C ARG A 430 10.74 -11.95 7.70
N GLN A 431 11.64 -10.97 7.86
CA GLN A 431 12.17 -10.19 6.73
C GLN A 431 12.56 -11.10 5.56
N GLY A 432 11.94 -10.90 4.38
CA GLY A 432 12.24 -11.62 3.15
C GLY A 432 11.33 -12.82 2.82
N GLN A 433 10.38 -13.20 3.67
CA GLN A 433 9.38 -14.23 3.33
C GLN A 433 8.04 -13.63 2.90
N ARG A 434 7.41 -14.24 1.90
CA ARG A 434 6.14 -13.79 1.32
C ARG A 434 4.92 -14.20 2.16
N GLU A 435 5.10 -15.15 3.05
CA GLU A 435 4.05 -15.78 3.86
C GLU A 435 4.11 -15.30 5.31
N GLU A 436 2.95 -15.04 5.90
CA GLU A 436 2.85 -14.59 7.29
C GLU A 436 2.77 -15.78 8.24
N ARG A 437 3.52 -15.75 9.34
CA ARG A 437 3.41 -16.72 10.42
C ARG A 437 2.20 -16.40 11.30
N ILE A 438 1.43 -17.42 11.63
CA ILE A 438 0.32 -17.36 12.59
C ILE A 438 0.89 -17.48 14.00
N TYR A 439 0.59 -16.49 14.86
CA TYR A 439 1.02 -16.47 16.27
C TYR A 439 -0.14 -16.65 17.23
N LEU A 440 -1.31 -16.09 16.92
CA LEU A 440 -2.54 -16.25 17.71
C LEU A 440 -3.75 -16.37 16.78
N ALA A 441 -4.60 -17.35 17.03
CA ALA A 441 -5.81 -17.61 16.27
C ALA A 441 -6.85 -18.38 17.11
N ALA A 442 -8.06 -18.52 16.60
CA ALA A 442 -9.06 -19.46 17.12
C ALA A 442 -9.75 -20.18 15.95
N ASP A 443 -10.34 -21.35 16.21
CA ASP A 443 -11.23 -22.01 15.25
C ASP A 443 -12.45 -21.13 14.95
N PHE A 444 -13.04 -21.36 13.79
CA PHE A 444 -14.14 -20.56 13.28
C PHE A 444 -15.20 -21.43 12.61
N ASP A 445 -16.46 -21.23 12.98
CA ASP A 445 -17.60 -21.88 12.35
C ASP A 445 -18.11 -21.01 11.18
N PRO A 446 -17.92 -21.44 9.91
CA PRO A 446 -18.37 -20.67 8.75
C PRO A 446 -19.89 -20.56 8.64
N ALA A 447 -20.68 -21.38 9.34
CA ALA A 447 -22.14 -21.25 9.36
C ALA A 447 -22.60 -19.92 10.01
N LEU A 448 -21.73 -19.27 10.78
CA LEU A 448 -22.02 -17.95 11.36
C LEU A 448 -22.16 -16.85 10.28
N PHE A 449 -21.63 -17.06 9.08
CA PHE A 449 -21.86 -16.18 7.92
C PHE A 449 -23.29 -16.21 7.40
N ASP A 450 -24.10 -17.19 7.79
CA ASP A 450 -25.54 -17.22 7.49
C ASP A 450 -26.39 -16.58 8.60
N SER A 451 -25.76 -16.07 9.68
CA SER A 451 -26.46 -15.48 10.83
C SER A 451 -25.78 -14.20 11.32
N VAL A 452 -25.08 -14.23 12.46
CA VAL A 452 -24.57 -13.03 13.15
C VAL A 452 -23.47 -12.28 12.37
N LEU A 453 -22.86 -12.93 11.36
CA LEU A 453 -21.85 -12.35 10.48
C LEU A 453 -22.35 -12.18 9.03
N ALA A 454 -23.67 -12.27 8.79
CA ALA A 454 -24.24 -12.14 7.45
C ALA A 454 -23.90 -10.80 6.79
N GLU A 455 -23.73 -9.74 7.58
CA GLU A 455 -23.28 -8.41 7.12
C GLU A 455 -21.88 -8.41 6.46
N GLN A 456 -21.05 -9.41 6.74
CA GLN A 456 -19.71 -9.54 6.13
C GLN A 456 -19.74 -10.29 4.78
N VAL A 457 -20.87 -10.92 4.43
CA VAL A 457 -21.01 -11.70 3.20
C VAL A 457 -21.47 -10.81 2.06
N GLN A 458 -20.72 -10.85 0.96
CA GLN A 458 -21.06 -10.18 -0.28
C GLN A 458 -21.51 -11.21 -1.31
N CYS A 459 -22.63 -10.92 -1.97
CA CYS A 459 -23.07 -11.65 -3.16
C CYS A 459 -22.61 -10.88 -4.39
N VAL A 460 -21.68 -11.45 -5.14
CA VAL A 460 -21.13 -10.82 -6.34
C VAL A 460 -21.39 -11.72 -7.54
N ASP A 461 -22.03 -11.16 -8.56
CA ASP A 461 -22.19 -11.80 -9.85
C ASP A 461 -20.86 -11.70 -10.59
N GLN A 462 -20.12 -12.80 -10.63
CA GLN A 462 -18.86 -12.89 -11.36
C GLN A 462 -19.13 -13.43 -12.75
N LEU A 463 -18.83 -12.58 -13.73
CA LEU A 463 -18.86 -12.91 -15.14
C LEU A 463 -17.43 -12.79 -15.66
N ASP A 464 -16.68 -13.88 -15.58
CA ASP A 464 -15.28 -13.90 -15.96
C ASP A 464 -14.97 -15.09 -16.88
N TRP A 465 -13.85 -15.01 -17.57
CA TRP A 465 -13.33 -16.10 -18.36
C TRP A 465 -12.57 -17.09 -17.47
N ASP A 466 -12.98 -18.36 -17.45
CA ASP A 466 -12.18 -19.40 -16.81
C ASP A 466 -11.05 -19.80 -17.77
N GLU A 467 -9.83 -19.36 -17.46
CA GLU A 467 -8.66 -19.65 -18.29
C GLU A 467 -8.29 -21.14 -18.34
N ARG A 468 -8.62 -21.90 -17.28
CA ARG A 468 -8.29 -23.32 -17.22
C ARG A 468 -9.19 -24.14 -18.12
N GLU A 469 -10.48 -23.83 -18.08
CA GLU A 469 -11.50 -24.54 -18.85
C GLU A 469 -11.74 -23.93 -20.25
N GLY A 470 -11.29 -22.70 -20.48
CA GLY A 470 -11.46 -22.03 -21.76
C GLY A 470 -12.94 -21.73 -22.07
N VAL A 471 -13.72 -21.37 -21.05
CA VAL A 471 -15.14 -21.03 -21.17
C VAL A 471 -15.50 -19.77 -20.39
N LEU A 472 -16.53 -19.06 -20.85
CA LEU A 472 -17.13 -17.98 -20.08
C LEU A 472 -17.84 -18.57 -18.86
N ARG A 473 -17.40 -18.18 -17.67
CA ARG A 473 -17.97 -18.59 -16.40
C ARG A 473 -18.82 -17.47 -15.85
N ALA A 474 -20.09 -17.80 -15.64
CA ALA A 474 -21.07 -16.89 -15.07
C ALA A 474 -21.62 -17.52 -13.80
N GLU A 475 -21.18 -17.00 -12.66
CA GLU A 475 -21.60 -17.52 -11.37
C GLU A 475 -21.82 -16.39 -10.37
N ARG A 476 -22.84 -16.55 -9.54
CA ARG A 476 -23.01 -15.78 -8.32
C ARG A 476 -22.13 -16.40 -7.25
N GLN A 477 -21.22 -15.60 -6.71
CA GLN A 477 -20.39 -16.00 -5.58
C GLN A 477 -20.91 -15.35 -4.32
N ARG A 478 -21.17 -16.18 -3.30
CA ARG A 478 -21.24 -15.70 -1.91
C ARG A 478 -19.81 -15.73 -1.38
N LYS A 479 -19.26 -14.58 -1.00
CA LYS A 479 -17.88 -14.47 -0.54
C LYS A 479 -17.71 -13.50 0.61
N VAL A 480 -16.66 -13.72 1.41
CA VAL A 480 -16.20 -12.82 2.48
C VAL A 480 -14.80 -12.38 2.10
N GLY A 481 -14.69 -11.14 1.63
CA GLY A 481 -13.50 -10.67 0.92
C GLY A 481 -13.16 -11.59 -0.26
N GLU A 482 -12.02 -12.27 -0.16
CA GLU A 482 -11.48 -13.19 -1.15
C GLU A 482 -11.84 -14.67 -0.91
N LEU A 483 -12.53 -14.99 0.20
CA LEU A 483 -12.94 -16.36 0.53
C LEU A 483 -14.33 -16.64 -0.03
N ILE A 484 -14.42 -17.62 -0.93
CA ILE A 484 -15.68 -18.01 -1.57
C ILE A 484 -16.37 -19.06 -0.69
N LEU A 485 -17.55 -18.72 -0.17
CA LEU A 485 -18.39 -19.60 0.65
C LEU A 485 -19.19 -20.56 -0.24
N SER A 486 -19.80 -20.04 -1.31
CA SER A 486 -20.53 -20.84 -2.28
C SER A 486 -20.51 -20.21 -3.68
N ARG A 487 -20.81 -21.03 -4.68
CA ARG A 487 -20.89 -20.65 -6.10
C ARG A 487 -22.18 -21.21 -6.68
N GLU A 488 -22.93 -20.38 -7.37
CA GLU A 488 -24.17 -20.76 -8.05
C GLU A 488 -24.12 -20.29 -9.51
N PRO A 489 -24.40 -21.14 -10.51
CA PRO A 489 -24.43 -20.71 -11.91
C PRO A 489 -25.49 -19.61 -12.11
N LEU A 490 -25.13 -18.54 -12.82
CA LEU A 490 -26.10 -17.52 -13.23
C LEU A 490 -26.90 -18.02 -14.43
N THR A 491 -28.20 -18.19 -14.26
CA THR A 491 -29.15 -18.49 -15.35
C THR A 491 -29.76 -17.20 -15.88
N GLY A 492 -29.84 -17.06 -17.21
CA GLY A 492 -30.46 -15.89 -17.84
C GLY A 492 -29.63 -14.60 -17.79
N LEU A 493 -28.34 -14.68 -18.16
CA LEU A 493 -27.48 -13.49 -18.27
C LEU A 493 -28.03 -12.49 -19.27
N ASP A 494 -27.99 -11.21 -18.88
CA ASP A 494 -28.16 -10.11 -19.81
C ASP A 494 -27.07 -10.14 -20.90
N GLU A 495 -27.48 -9.97 -22.15
CA GLU A 495 -26.62 -10.02 -23.33
C GLU A 495 -25.55 -8.92 -23.29
N SER A 496 -25.88 -7.77 -22.68
CA SER A 496 -24.95 -6.67 -22.46
C SER A 496 -23.81 -7.04 -21.51
N ALA A 497 -24.14 -7.61 -20.33
CA ALA A 497 -23.14 -8.05 -19.35
C ALA A 497 -22.20 -9.10 -19.96
N ARG A 498 -22.75 -10.10 -20.67
CA ARG A 498 -21.99 -11.11 -21.40
C ARG A 498 -20.99 -10.50 -22.38
N SER A 499 -21.45 -9.55 -23.18
CA SER A 499 -20.62 -8.88 -24.18
C SER A 499 -19.50 -8.06 -23.54
N GLN A 500 -19.76 -7.42 -22.39
CA GLN A 500 -18.75 -6.67 -21.64
C GLN A 500 -17.65 -7.58 -21.07
N ALA A 501 -17.98 -8.77 -20.55
CA ALA A 501 -16.96 -9.72 -20.09
C ALA A 501 -16.06 -10.22 -21.22
N LEU A 502 -16.63 -10.44 -22.41
CA LEU A 502 -15.88 -10.83 -23.60
C LEU A 502 -14.97 -9.69 -24.09
N VAL A 503 -15.42 -8.43 -24.02
CA VAL A 503 -14.56 -7.26 -24.27
C VAL A 503 -13.39 -7.20 -23.28
N ASN A 504 -13.66 -7.42 -21.99
CA ASN A 504 -12.61 -7.45 -20.95
C ASN A 504 -11.63 -8.62 -21.14
N LEU A 505 -12.07 -9.73 -21.74
CA LEU A 505 -11.17 -10.83 -22.13
C LEU A 505 -10.22 -10.40 -23.25
N VAL A 506 -10.73 -9.77 -24.31
CA VAL A 506 -9.90 -9.23 -25.40
C VAL A 506 -8.91 -8.20 -24.86
N ARG A 507 -9.33 -7.35 -23.92
CA ARG A 507 -8.46 -6.38 -23.26
C ARG A 507 -7.30 -7.01 -22.49
N ARG A 508 -7.52 -8.18 -21.86
CA ARG A 508 -6.48 -8.94 -21.14
C ARG A 508 -5.58 -9.77 -22.05
N LYS A 509 -6.14 -10.44 -23.06
CA LYS A 509 -5.40 -11.32 -23.98
C LYS A 509 -4.74 -10.58 -25.14
N GLY A 510 -5.16 -9.35 -25.41
CA GLY A 510 -4.70 -8.56 -26.55
C GLY A 510 -5.54 -8.77 -27.82
N LEU A 511 -5.32 -7.89 -28.80
CA LEU A 511 -6.01 -7.95 -30.10
C LEU A 511 -5.64 -9.20 -30.91
N GLU A 512 -4.55 -9.89 -30.56
CA GLU A 512 -4.12 -11.16 -31.17
C GLU A 512 -5.14 -12.29 -31.00
N LEU A 513 -6.06 -12.17 -30.03
CA LEU A 513 -7.18 -13.09 -29.89
C LEU A 513 -8.15 -13.04 -31.10
N LEU A 514 -8.19 -11.91 -31.82
CA LEU A 514 -9.02 -11.72 -32.99
C LEU A 514 -8.33 -12.24 -34.25
N PRO A 515 -9.07 -12.66 -35.29
CA PRO A 515 -8.50 -13.28 -36.48
C PRO A 515 -7.86 -12.26 -37.44
N TRP A 516 -6.82 -11.56 -36.97
CA TRP A 516 -6.04 -10.63 -37.78
C TRP A 516 -5.27 -11.36 -38.87
N THR A 517 -5.52 -10.99 -40.12
CA THR A 517 -4.76 -11.48 -41.27
C THR A 517 -3.69 -10.47 -41.69
N PRO A 518 -2.63 -10.89 -42.40
CA PRO A 518 -1.64 -9.98 -42.97
C PRO A 518 -2.30 -8.89 -43.85
N GLU A 519 -3.34 -9.23 -44.59
CA GLU A 519 -4.12 -8.29 -45.42
C GLU A 519 -4.84 -7.23 -44.59
N LEU A 520 -5.39 -7.59 -43.42
CA LEU A 520 -6.04 -6.63 -42.52
C LEU A 520 -5.02 -5.72 -41.81
N ARG A 521 -3.85 -6.25 -41.47
CA ARG A 521 -2.74 -5.42 -40.95
C ARG A 521 -2.25 -4.41 -42.00
N GLN A 522 -2.19 -4.82 -43.26
CA GLN A 522 -1.91 -3.89 -44.38
C GLN A 522 -3.02 -2.83 -44.53
N TRP A 523 -4.29 -3.21 -44.41
CA TRP A 523 -5.41 -2.25 -44.40
C TRP A 523 -5.30 -1.24 -43.25
N GLN A 524 -5.02 -1.72 -42.03
CA GLN A 524 -4.84 -0.87 -40.86
C GLN A 524 -3.70 0.14 -41.07
N ALA A 525 -2.58 -0.31 -41.61
CA ALA A 525 -1.43 0.54 -41.89
C ALA A 525 -1.71 1.60 -42.98
N ARG A 526 -2.51 1.28 -44.00
CA ARG A 526 -2.94 2.25 -45.03
C ARG A 526 -3.78 3.39 -44.40
N VAL A 527 -4.71 3.05 -43.52
CA VAL A 527 -5.53 4.06 -42.81
C VAL A 527 -4.67 4.90 -41.88
N ALA A 528 -3.77 4.25 -41.12
CA ALA A 528 -2.85 4.94 -40.21
C ALA A 528 -1.93 5.92 -40.95
N LEU A 529 -1.40 5.54 -42.12
CA LEU A 529 -0.58 6.41 -42.97
C LEU A 529 -1.33 7.69 -43.35
N LEU A 530 -2.57 7.57 -43.86
CA LEU A 530 -3.33 8.73 -44.30
C LEU A 530 -3.72 9.63 -43.13
N ARG A 531 -4.06 9.05 -41.97
CA ARG A 531 -4.28 9.80 -40.73
C ARG A 531 -3.04 10.57 -40.31
N GLN A 532 -1.87 9.93 -40.31
CA GLN A 532 -0.61 10.56 -39.94
C GLN A 532 -0.26 11.73 -40.85
N LEU A 533 -0.48 11.59 -42.17
CA LEU A 533 -0.24 12.65 -43.15
C LEU A 533 -1.21 13.83 -42.98
N ASP A 534 -2.47 13.58 -42.63
CA ASP A 534 -3.44 14.65 -42.35
C ASP A 534 -3.02 15.42 -41.08
N LEU A 535 -2.66 14.71 -39.99
CA LEU A 535 -2.23 15.30 -38.72
C LEU A 535 -0.91 16.07 -38.78
N GLN A 536 -0.07 15.83 -39.78
CA GLN A 536 1.13 16.66 -40.03
C GLN A 536 0.79 18.05 -40.57
N THR A 537 -0.41 18.21 -41.14
CA THR A 537 -0.83 19.44 -41.83
C THR A 537 -2.00 20.15 -41.16
N GLN A 538 -2.77 19.45 -40.32
CA GLN A 538 -3.98 19.95 -39.69
C GLN A 538 -4.14 19.33 -38.29
N ASP A 539 -4.83 20.00 -37.38
CA ASP A 539 -5.03 19.51 -36.00
C ASP A 539 -6.00 18.31 -35.90
N ALA A 540 -6.76 18.02 -36.96
CA ALA A 540 -7.71 16.92 -37.01
C ALA A 540 -7.61 16.15 -38.34
N SER A 541 -7.94 14.86 -38.31
CA SER A 541 -7.95 13.97 -39.47
C SER A 541 -9.32 13.34 -39.66
N GLN A 542 -9.78 13.25 -40.92
CA GLN A 542 -11.01 12.53 -41.27
C GLN A 542 -10.85 11.01 -41.14
N TRP A 543 -9.61 10.50 -41.23
CA TRP A 543 -9.29 9.09 -41.02
C TRP A 543 -9.33 8.76 -39.52
N PRO A 544 -10.09 7.73 -39.09
CA PRO A 544 -10.18 7.34 -37.69
C PRO A 544 -8.85 6.78 -37.18
N ASP A 545 -8.65 6.87 -35.87
CA ASP A 545 -7.53 6.20 -35.22
C ASP A 545 -7.81 4.70 -35.10
N VAL A 546 -7.13 3.92 -35.92
CA VAL A 546 -7.22 2.46 -35.93
C VAL A 546 -5.95 1.81 -35.40
N SER A 547 -5.12 2.53 -34.65
CA SER A 547 -3.97 1.93 -33.95
C SER A 547 -4.42 0.87 -32.94
N ASP A 548 -3.54 -0.08 -32.60
CA ASP A 548 -3.87 -1.13 -31.63
C ASP A 548 -4.31 -0.53 -30.28
N ASP A 549 -3.67 0.56 -29.83
CA ASP A 549 -4.05 1.29 -28.62
C ASP A 549 -5.45 1.92 -28.71
N ALA A 550 -5.79 2.55 -29.84
CA ALA A 550 -7.10 3.16 -30.05
C ALA A 550 -8.21 2.10 -30.16
N LEU A 551 -7.95 1.01 -30.88
CA LEU A 551 -8.87 -0.12 -31.00
C LEU A 551 -9.10 -0.80 -29.64
N MET A 552 -8.06 -0.91 -28.80
CA MET A 552 -8.15 -1.47 -27.45
C MET A 552 -9.02 -0.61 -26.50
N LYS A 553 -8.92 0.72 -26.63
CA LYS A 553 -9.71 1.68 -25.83
C LYS A 553 -11.17 1.77 -26.27
N SER A 554 -11.49 1.30 -27.48
CA SER A 554 -12.81 1.47 -28.10
C SER A 554 -13.53 0.15 -28.42
N LEU A 555 -13.09 -0.98 -27.86
CA LEU A 555 -13.67 -2.31 -28.09
C LEU A 555 -15.19 -2.35 -27.90
N GLU A 556 -15.71 -1.61 -26.92
CA GLU A 556 -17.14 -1.48 -26.63
C GLU A 556 -17.93 -0.93 -27.83
N HIS A 557 -17.32 -0.08 -28.66
CA HIS A 557 -18.00 0.57 -29.77
C HIS A 557 -17.97 -0.28 -31.05
N TRP A 558 -16.82 -0.89 -31.35
CA TRP A 558 -16.61 -1.53 -32.66
C TRP A 558 -16.71 -3.06 -32.62
N LEU A 559 -16.36 -3.69 -31.50
CA LEU A 559 -16.32 -5.15 -31.40
C LEU A 559 -17.56 -5.71 -30.69
N MET A 560 -17.98 -5.07 -29.59
CA MET A 560 -19.08 -5.54 -28.72
C MET A 560 -20.37 -5.92 -29.48
N PRO A 561 -20.84 -5.16 -30.49
CA PRO A 561 -22.07 -5.50 -31.23
C PRO A 561 -22.02 -6.86 -31.95
N TYR A 562 -20.82 -7.43 -32.15
CA TYR A 562 -20.59 -8.67 -32.88
C TYR A 562 -20.33 -9.88 -31.98
N LEU A 563 -20.33 -9.71 -30.65
CA LEU A 563 -19.92 -10.76 -29.69
C LEU A 563 -21.04 -11.69 -29.22
N GLY A 564 -22.32 -11.44 -29.55
CA GLY A 564 -23.47 -12.20 -29.00
C GLY A 564 -23.39 -13.73 -29.18
N LYS A 565 -22.74 -14.21 -30.25
CA LYS A 565 -22.58 -15.66 -30.55
C LYS A 565 -21.31 -16.29 -29.93
N VAL A 566 -20.45 -15.51 -29.31
CA VAL A 566 -19.16 -15.97 -28.76
C VAL A 566 -19.37 -16.55 -27.35
N SER A 567 -19.11 -17.84 -27.18
CA SER A 567 -19.22 -18.53 -25.87
C SER A 567 -17.97 -19.33 -25.49
N ARG A 568 -17.05 -19.56 -26.45
CA ARG A 568 -15.80 -20.31 -26.30
C ARG A 568 -14.67 -19.55 -27.01
N LEU A 569 -13.40 -19.74 -26.60
CA LEU A 569 -12.25 -19.04 -27.20
C LEU A 569 -12.17 -19.28 -28.71
N SER A 570 -12.45 -20.49 -29.15
CA SER A 570 -12.45 -20.85 -30.58
C SER A 570 -13.45 -20.06 -31.41
N HIS A 571 -14.50 -19.47 -30.82
CA HIS A 571 -15.49 -18.69 -31.56
C HIS A 571 -14.94 -17.32 -31.97
N PHE A 572 -13.92 -16.76 -31.29
CA PHE A 572 -13.30 -15.50 -31.71
C PHE A 572 -12.66 -15.63 -33.09
N ALA A 573 -12.06 -16.78 -33.41
CA ALA A 573 -11.48 -17.06 -34.71
C ALA A 573 -12.52 -17.06 -35.86
N ASN A 574 -13.80 -17.20 -35.54
CA ASN A 574 -14.90 -17.23 -36.52
C ASN A 574 -15.53 -15.85 -36.75
N LEU A 575 -15.07 -14.80 -36.06
CA LEU A 575 -15.57 -13.44 -36.28
C LEU A 575 -15.11 -12.95 -37.67
N ASP A 576 -16.03 -12.33 -38.42
CA ASP A 576 -15.68 -11.63 -39.67
C ASP A 576 -15.01 -10.29 -39.36
N LEU A 577 -13.77 -10.37 -38.88
CA LEU A 577 -13.00 -9.20 -38.47
C LEU A 577 -12.83 -8.21 -39.62
N SER A 578 -12.75 -8.69 -40.86
CA SER A 578 -12.63 -7.83 -42.04
C SER A 578 -13.82 -6.89 -42.19
N SER A 579 -15.04 -7.43 -42.12
CA SER A 579 -16.25 -6.60 -42.16
C SER A 579 -16.31 -5.65 -40.98
N ILE A 580 -16.04 -6.15 -39.77
CA ILE A 580 -16.11 -5.39 -38.53
C ILE A 580 -15.19 -4.15 -38.58
N VAL A 581 -13.89 -4.32 -38.87
CA VAL A 581 -12.95 -3.18 -38.87
C VAL A 581 -13.18 -2.24 -40.04
N ARG A 582 -13.63 -2.74 -41.21
CA ARG A 582 -13.96 -1.87 -42.35
C ARG A 582 -15.15 -0.95 -42.08
N ASN A 583 -16.08 -1.36 -41.23
CA ASN A 583 -17.20 -0.50 -40.79
C ASN A 583 -16.77 0.71 -39.97
N LEU A 584 -15.52 0.76 -39.49
CA LEU A 584 -14.95 1.96 -38.86
C LEU A 584 -14.73 3.12 -39.85
N LEU A 585 -14.69 2.84 -41.16
CA LEU A 585 -14.52 3.86 -42.19
C LEU A 585 -15.87 4.31 -42.76
N PRO A 586 -16.41 5.47 -42.36
CA PRO A 586 -17.61 6.01 -42.98
C PRO A 586 -17.39 6.33 -44.45
N TRP A 587 -18.45 6.21 -45.26
CA TRP A 587 -18.42 6.66 -46.65
C TRP A 587 -18.10 8.17 -46.72
N PRO A 588 -17.23 8.65 -47.64
CA PRO A 588 -16.60 7.96 -48.78
C PRO A 588 -15.16 7.45 -48.52
N LEU A 589 -14.73 7.33 -47.25
CA LEU A 589 -13.35 6.97 -46.92
C LEU A 589 -12.87 5.63 -47.50
N PRO A 590 -13.68 4.55 -47.59
CA PRO A 590 -13.23 3.31 -48.22
C PRO A 590 -12.74 3.49 -49.66
N GLN A 591 -13.47 4.25 -50.48
CA GLN A 591 -13.08 4.52 -51.87
C GLN A 591 -11.81 5.40 -51.91
N ARG A 592 -11.76 6.45 -51.08
CA ARG A 592 -10.57 7.31 -50.99
C ARG A 592 -9.34 6.56 -50.52
N LEU A 593 -9.49 5.52 -49.70
CA LEU A 593 -8.37 4.72 -49.22
C LEU A 593 -7.73 3.96 -50.38
N ASP A 594 -8.53 3.42 -51.29
CA ASP A 594 -8.07 2.72 -52.48
C ASP A 594 -7.42 3.65 -53.49
N GLU A 595 -7.89 4.90 -53.58
CA GLU A 595 -7.29 5.94 -54.44
C GLU A 595 -5.98 6.51 -53.87
N LEU A 596 -5.98 6.87 -52.59
CA LEU A 596 -4.87 7.58 -51.94
C LEU A 596 -3.77 6.64 -51.44
N ALA A 597 -4.11 5.45 -51.00
CA ALA A 597 -3.16 4.45 -50.52
C ALA A 597 -3.47 3.10 -51.21
N PRO A 598 -3.20 2.95 -52.51
CA PRO A 598 -3.60 1.76 -53.25
C PRO A 598 -2.86 0.49 -52.80
N HIS A 599 -3.45 -0.68 -53.01
CA HIS A 599 -2.79 -1.96 -52.73
C HIS A 599 -1.60 -2.25 -53.67
N HIS A 600 -1.68 -1.76 -54.91
CA HIS A 600 -0.66 -1.97 -55.93
C HIS A 600 -0.38 -0.66 -56.67
N LEU A 601 0.84 -0.52 -57.17
CA LEU A 601 1.27 0.60 -57.99
C LEU A 601 1.71 0.09 -59.36
N SER A 602 1.22 0.72 -60.42
CA SER A 602 1.65 0.45 -61.78
C SER A 602 3.01 1.08 -62.06
N VAL A 603 3.95 0.28 -62.56
CA VAL A 603 5.30 0.73 -62.94
C VAL A 603 5.44 0.81 -64.47
N PRO A 604 6.44 1.53 -65.03
CA PRO A 604 6.56 1.76 -66.47
C PRO A 604 6.57 0.50 -67.34
N SER A 605 6.99 -0.65 -66.80
CA SER A 605 6.93 -1.94 -67.51
C SER A 605 5.49 -2.43 -67.79
N GLY A 606 4.47 -1.77 -67.23
CA GLY A 606 3.08 -2.20 -67.22
C GLY A 606 2.72 -3.16 -66.08
N SER A 607 3.69 -3.60 -65.28
CA SER A 607 3.44 -4.45 -64.11
C SER A 607 2.72 -3.70 -63.00
N SER A 608 1.88 -4.41 -62.25
CA SER A 608 1.23 -3.92 -61.03
C SER A 608 1.89 -4.55 -59.81
N ILE A 609 2.59 -3.75 -59.01
CA ILE A 609 3.45 -4.23 -57.92
C ILE A 609 2.79 -3.89 -56.57
N ARG A 610 2.68 -4.89 -55.68
CA ARG A 610 2.07 -4.72 -54.35
C ARG A 610 2.91 -3.77 -53.50
N LEU A 611 2.24 -2.84 -52.83
CA LEU A 611 2.84 -1.98 -51.82
C LEU A 611 2.76 -2.66 -50.45
N ASP A 612 3.83 -2.55 -49.67
CA ASP A 612 3.90 -2.99 -48.29
C ASP A 612 3.87 -1.78 -47.35
N TYR A 613 2.78 -1.66 -46.60
CA TYR A 613 2.53 -0.58 -45.66
C TYR A 613 2.97 -0.91 -44.23
N SER A 614 3.56 -2.08 -43.98
CA SER A 614 4.02 -2.47 -42.64
C SER A 614 5.17 -1.59 -42.11
N GLU A 615 5.83 -0.86 -42.99
CA GLU A 615 6.88 0.11 -42.67
C GLU A 615 6.51 1.53 -43.15
N PHE A 616 7.14 2.52 -42.51
CA PHE A 616 7.08 3.91 -42.94
C PHE A 616 8.46 4.40 -43.43
N PRO A 617 8.58 4.98 -44.64
CA PRO A 617 7.60 5.01 -45.73
C PRO A 617 7.23 3.63 -46.30
N PRO A 618 6.04 3.48 -46.94
CA PRO A 618 5.62 2.23 -47.57
C PRO A 618 6.61 1.75 -48.63
N ILE A 619 6.81 0.43 -48.69
CA ILE A 619 7.81 -0.20 -49.55
C ILE A 619 7.18 -0.65 -50.87
N LEU A 620 7.87 -0.34 -51.98
CA LEU A 620 7.64 -0.93 -53.29
C LEU A 620 8.85 -1.79 -53.66
N ALA A 621 8.71 -3.11 -53.52
CA ALA A 621 9.75 -4.06 -53.89
C ALA A 621 9.63 -4.43 -55.37
N VAL A 622 10.48 -3.83 -56.21
CA VAL A 622 10.38 -3.89 -57.66
C VAL A 622 11.72 -4.19 -58.31
N ARG A 623 11.71 -4.97 -59.39
CA ARG A 623 12.93 -5.25 -60.16
C ARG A 623 13.43 -3.98 -60.82
N LEU A 624 14.73 -3.75 -60.74
CA LEU A 624 15.38 -2.52 -61.23
C LEU A 624 15.01 -2.20 -62.69
N GLN A 625 14.99 -3.21 -63.55
CA GLN A 625 14.69 -3.07 -64.98
C GLN A 625 13.23 -2.69 -65.30
N GLU A 626 12.32 -2.80 -64.34
CA GLU A 626 10.92 -2.41 -64.50
C GLU A 626 10.69 -0.92 -64.23
N LEU A 627 11.70 -0.21 -63.70
CA LEU A 627 11.69 1.22 -63.45
C LEU A 627 12.46 2.04 -64.49
N PHE A 628 13.00 1.42 -65.54
CA PHE A 628 13.64 2.19 -66.61
C PHE A 628 12.64 3.17 -67.25
N GLY A 629 13.12 4.35 -67.65
CA GLY A 629 12.25 5.43 -68.11
C GLY A 629 11.56 6.22 -66.99
N LEU A 630 11.65 5.79 -65.71
CA LEU A 630 11.09 6.54 -64.58
C LEU A 630 12.13 7.47 -63.97
N ALA A 631 11.93 8.78 -64.16
CA ALA A 631 12.85 9.80 -63.66
C ALA A 631 12.72 10.05 -62.15
N GLU A 632 11.49 10.05 -61.61
CA GLU A 632 11.21 10.41 -60.21
C GLU A 632 10.67 9.23 -59.40
N THR A 633 10.92 9.24 -58.09
CA THR A 633 10.34 8.23 -57.18
C THR A 633 8.81 8.34 -57.19
N PRO A 634 8.06 7.23 -57.33
CA PRO A 634 6.61 7.25 -57.22
C PRO A 634 6.13 7.84 -55.89
N ARG A 635 5.01 8.55 -55.94
CA ARG A 635 4.35 9.12 -54.78
C ARG A 635 2.91 8.62 -54.68
N ILE A 636 2.45 8.37 -53.47
CA ILE A 636 1.07 8.05 -53.12
C ILE A 636 0.47 9.17 -52.25
N ALA A 637 -0.75 8.99 -51.77
CA ALA A 637 -1.49 9.91 -50.92
C ALA A 637 -1.67 11.30 -51.53
N GLY A 638 -1.93 11.36 -52.84
CA GLY A 638 -2.06 12.61 -53.59
C GLY A 638 -0.74 13.36 -53.76
N GLY A 639 0.39 12.64 -53.83
CA GLY A 639 1.74 13.22 -53.97
C GLY A 639 2.46 13.50 -52.65
N ARG A 640 1.76 13.35 -51.51
CA ARG A 640 2.28 13.66 -50.17
C ARG A 640 3.31 12.65 -49.66
N GLN A 641 3.18 11.39 -50.05
CA GLN A 641 4.04 10.31 -49.54
C GLN A 641 4.92 9.71 -50.64
N VAL A 642 6.23 9.84 -50.51
CA VAL A 642 7.21 9.14 -51.37
C VAL A 642 7.30 7.68 -50.94
N VAL A 643 7.33 6.74 -51.89
CA VAL A 643 7.50 5.31 -51.58
C VAL A 643 8.99 4.95 -51.43
N LYS A 644 9.30 4.04 -50.50
CA LYS A 644 10.64 3.45 -50.35
C LYS A 644 10.81 2.36 -51.39
N LEU A 645 11.74 2.53 -52.33
CA LEU A 645 12.03 1.55 -53.36
C LEU A 645 13.02 0.52 -52.84
N HIS A 646 12.59 -0.75 -52.81
CA HIS A 646 13.51 -1.88 -52.68
C HIS A 646 13.80 -2.37 -54.09
N LEU A 647 14.92 -1.90 -54.66
CA LEU A 647 15.35 -2.26 -56.00
C LEU A 647 15.87 -3.68 -55.97
N LEU A 648 15.27 -4.55 -56.78
CA LEU A 648 15.58 -5.97 -56.83
C LEU A 648 16.35 -6.34 -58.11
N SER A 649 17.21 -7.36 -58.01
CA SER A 649 17.80 -8.03 -59.16
C SER A 649 16.75 -8.84 -59.95
N PRO A 650 17.09 -9.37 -61.15
CA PRO A 650 16.20 -10.27 -61.88
C PRO A 650 15.75 -11.50 -61.07
N ALA A 651 16.58 -11.96 -60.14
CA ALA A 651 16.28 -13.07 -59.23
C ALA A 651 15.54 -12.63 -57.95
N ARG A 652 14.98 -11.40 -57.92
CA ARG A 652 14.25 -10.81 -56.79
C ARG A 652 15.05 -10.66 -55.50
N ARG A 653 16.38 -10.53 -55.61
CA ARG A 653 17.25 -10.22 -54.45
C ARG A 653 17.41 -8.72 -54.31
N PRO A 654 17.32 -8.14 -53.09
CA PRO A 654 17.58 -6.71 -52.88
C PRO A 654 18.98 -6.34 -53.34
N VAL A 655 19.08 -5.27 -54.14
CA VAL A 655 20.36 -4.72 -54.63
C VAL A 655 20.62 -3.32 -54.11
N GLN A 656 19.56 -2.53 -53.92
CA GLN A 656 19.65 -1.18 -53.36
C GLN A 656 18.31 -0.79 -52.73
N VAL A 657 18.37 0.01 -51.66
CA VAL A 657 17.19 0.66 -51.07
C VAL A 657 17.34 2.18 -51.28
N THR A 658 16.31 2.83 -51.82
CA THR A 658 16.33 4.30 -52.04
C THR A 658 14.94 4.92 -51.89
N GLN A 659 14.89 6.18 -51.46
CA GLN A 659 13.70 7.04 -51.53
C GLN A 659 13.88 8.15 -52.59
N ASP A 660 15.08 8.27 -53.17
CA ASP A 660 15.43 9.22 -54.21
C ASP A 660 15.96 8.46 -55.43
N LEU A 661 15.04 8.13 -56.34
CA LEU A 661 15.33 7.40 -57.56
C LEU A 661 16.18 8.25 -58.51
N ALA A 662 15.98 9.57 -58.54
CA ALA A 662 16.72 10.47 -59.41
C ALA A 662 18.20 10.51 -59.02
N ASN A 663 18.51 10.61 -57.72
CA ASN A 663 19.88 10.53 -57.25
C ASN A 663 20.49 9.14 -57.46
N PHE A 664 19.71 8.08 -57.26
CA PHE A 664 20.17 6.70 -57.53
C PHE A 664 20.65 6.54 -58.98
N TRP A 665 19.87 7.03 -59.96
CA TRP A 665 20.26 6.95 -61.37
C TRP A 665 21.54 7.73 -61.67
N ARG A 666 21.74 8.90 -61.05
CA ARG A 666 22.91 9.76 -61.29
C ARG A 666 24.20 9.25 -60.65
N SER A 667 24.11 8.65 -59.45
CA SER A 667 25.29 8.40 -58.62
C SER A 667 25.57 6.92 -58.36
N THR A 668 24.54 6.11 -58.12
CA THR A 668 24.69 4.73 -57.62
C THR A 668 24.49 3.67 -58.71
N TYR A 669 23.71 3.97 -59.75
CA TYR A 669 23.35 3.00 -60.78
C TYR A 669 24.56 2.39 -61.51
N ALA A 670 25.60 3.19 -61.79
CA ALA A 670 26.78 2.71 -62.52
C ALA A 670 27.50 1.54 -61.80
N GLU A 671 27.59 1.61 -60.48
CA GLU A 671 28.19 0.56 -59.65
C GLU A 671 27.30 -0.68 -59.58
N VAL A 672 26.01 -0.49 -59.33
CA VAL A 672 25.00 -1.58 -59.29
C VAL A 672 24.92 -2.29 -60.63
N LYS A 673 24.98 -1.54 -61.73
CA LYS A 673 25.02 -2.07 -63.10
C LYS A 673 26.24 -2.95 -63.33
N LYS A 674 27.43 -2.58 -62.84
CA LYS A 674 28.66 -3.37 -63.02
C LYS A 674 28.52 -4.76 -62.39
N ASP A 675 27.99 -4.84 -61.17
CA ASP A 675 27.73 -6.11 -60.49
C ASP A 675 26.60 -6.91 -61.18
N LEU A 676 25.50 -6.25 -61.55
CA LEU A 676 24.36 -6.90 -62.20
C LEU A 676 24.68 -7.41 -63.61
N LYS A 677 25.49 -6.68 -64.39
CA LYS A 677 25.94 -7.12 -65.72
C LYS A 677 26.83 -8.36 -65.65
N GLY A 678 27.64 -8.49 -64.60
CA GLY A 678 28.44 -9.69 -64.35
C GLY A 678 27.60 -10.90 -63.95
N ARG A 679 26.63 -10.72 -63.04
CA ARG A 679 25.78 -11.83 -62.53
C ARG A 679 24.63 -12.21 -63.47
N TYR A 680 24.11 -11.27 -64.25
CA TYR A 680 22.95 -11.46 -65.13
C TYR A 680 23.23 -10.91 -66.55
N PRO A 681 24.16 -11.52 -67.31
CA PRO A 681 24.61 -11.00 -68.61
C PRO A 681 23.54 -11.08 -69.72
N LYS A 682 22.52 -11.92 -69.55
CA LYS A 682 21.40 -12.06 -70.50
C LYS A 682 20.34 -10.96 -70.39
N HIS A 683 20.45 -10.09 -69.38
CA HIS A 683 19.50 -9.01 -69.13
C HIS A 683 19.99 -7.69 -69.72
N TYR A 684 19.06 -6.86 -70.18
CA TYR A 684 19.37 -5.54 -70.71
C TYR A 684 19.69 -4.55 -69.59
N TRP A 685 20.93 -4.03 -69.58
CA TRP A 685 21.42 -3.04 -68.62
C TRP A 685 21.90 -1.78 -69.38
N PRO A 686 21.02 -0.81 -69.65
CA PRO A 686 21.32 0.36 -70.48
C PRO A 686 22.40 1.25 -69.87
N ASP A 687 23.16 1.98 -70.71
CA ASP A 687 24.06 3.03 -70.23
C ASP A 687 23.28 4.24 -69.71
N ASP A 688 22.16 4.57 -70.36
CA ASP A 688 21.19 5.57 -69.86
C ASP A 688 19.86 4.90 -69.46
N PRO A 689 19.59 4.70 -68.15
CA PRO A 689 18.36 4.09 -67.67
C PRO A 689 17.12 4.99 -67.81
N LEU A 690 17.28 6.30 -68.06
CA LEU A 690 16.17 7.25 -68.16
C LEU A 690 15.50 7.24 -69.54
N VAL A 691 16.20 6.79 -70.59
CA VAL A 691 15.67 6.70 -71.96
C VAL A 691 15.37 5.26 -72.37
N ALA A 692 15.73 4.29 -71.52
CA ALA A 692 15.52 2.87 -71.80
C ALA A 692 14.06 2.43 -71.59
N GLU A 693 13.58 1.57 -72.49
CA GLU A 693 12.26 0.95 -72.35
C GLU A 693 12.25 -0.03 -71.17
N ALA A 694 11.36 0.18 -70.21
CA ALA A 694 11.15 -0.75 -69.10
C ALA A 694 10.58 -2.08 -69.60
N THR A 695 11.08 -3.18 -69.03
CA THR A 695 10.61 -4.51 -69.39
C THR A 695 10.52 -5.42 -68.18
N ALA A 696 9.42 -6.18 -68.10
CA ALA A 696 9.26 -7.25 -67.13
C ALA A 696 10.01 -8.54 -67.53
N ARG A 697 10.60 -8.57 -68.74
CA ARG A 697 11.28 -9.74 -69.36
C ARG A 697 12.80 -9.59 -69.33
N ALA A 698 13.52 -10.65 -69.71
CA ALA A 698 14.99 -10.60 -69.80
C ALA A 698 15.49 -9.64 -70.89
N LYS A 699 14.72 -9.46 -71.97
CA LYS A 699 14.98 -8.49 -73.04
C LYS A 699 13.70 -7.70 -73.40
N PRO A 700 13.81 -6.43 -73.82
CA PRO A 700 12.73 -5.67 -74.45
C PRO A 700 12.16 -6.37 -75.70
N ARG A 701 10.93 -6.04 -76.10
CA ARG A 701 10.35 -6.57 -77.35
C ARG A 701 11.06 -5.90 -78.54
N GLY A 702 11.82 -6.68 -79.32
CA GLY A 702 12.52 -6.20 -80.51
C GLY A 702 14.06 -6.16 -80.44
N THR A 703 14.67 -6.79 -79.41
CA THR A 703 16.14 -6.87 -79.18
C THR A 703 16.64 -8.27 -78.82
#